data_AF-A0A5N8X0Z8-F1
#
_entry.id   AF-A0A5N8X0Z8-F1
#
_cell.length_a   1.000
_cell.length_b   1.000
_cell.length_c   1.000
_cell.angle_alpha   90.00
_cell.angle_beta   90.00
_cell.angle_gamma   90.00
#
_symmetry.space_group_name_H-M   'P 1'
#
loop_
_entity.id
_entity.type
_entity.pdbx_description
1 polymer ?
#
loop_
_entity_poly.entity_id
_entity_poly.type
_entity_poly.pdbx_seq_one_letter_code
_entity_poly.pdbx_strand_id
1 'polypeptide(L)'
;MHIVLVETTAVRGFDMVAEMADSGIEVSFVTGNLDAYRGKPGFELASRAARTVEVPLQARGGLADRLRGRLGPTPPDGVIGRDEVYPFAVAELARDLGLPHESLATARILGDKAAVRARLAQHRVGSLAWRVAGTEAEGMAAVDEIGLPVVVKPTAGGWSVGVTIAWTRAEAARALSEVLGVPAGRDGAPPRALVESYAVGRHVSAELLVQGERVVLLGFAERLPAPPGQAAELGGHFPARIEQEAAARSFVLDVVRALGIRSSAVHAELLLTPTGPELIEINARIAGHVVARQMSLALGRSLTRDLVTLAVGDPVQEAAPPETVVALHQLYSPVDAVVRGVKPVNALTPEVVETHLAVEPGDRVPALRTNHDRIGYVLARGRTGEAAARAAADAARHILTSLELQAQPAPRTPAAPAPDTVPCGDHLLVLLGADDPAERILAAVGAVTARLSVVWTGGPDGEDEARTLWRRHYRGQWRSASSGPDIRAAARLIHAAEPVHAALTLSPSPVARQLRDGAPAADRAAAPPRGHTVVVAAHRGTARALAVIDEEQDARLCPSGLSAPLSGLLAERAVRAVREARVEGVVRCVFPSDRSDACTPLLLPGLDAATIDLYEATHTRSLVCAVAETALGRTPRGTSRGTVAVQRDVPTPGGRFRVMEATTAEELSARPGLFRAQVFTRAGDVHEGPGPAVWLRHTVVAADHERARRAAARLEGSLVLRTASLDRTHVLLLDRLGPDTWTHPDGSSPVLPADRYRLSVLTSAAGSGPAELTARTDLGDDFALDGLARAVHAAHPVDRVAAMSERLLEPAARLRRLLGTPGEKAEEVRRFVDKAVMKRIARRHGIRCADGLLVHTPEDVTEMFDRYGKIVLKPRAASGSQGVAVVSAWPALQTWLREEFVPGTQLCEEFVDAPMCHIDAVVRDGEPVWDVSVYERDTMALRSGRPLSSATVADPGLRAAAGRLLAQVVDAWRMRSGVLHLEAFVTGEHLTFCEVAARPGGAGVTEAFRATNGIDLRHAKLLADVGEDPLLGRREPVAAHAGWTVHYCGGGRLLEYDDSAVAPYAHFRSVQARVGDTVPASSFSGTGVSTHVFVHDSHTELSRLLSLAERGIRVVTGPADEG
;
A
#
# COMPACT_ATOMS: atom_id res chain seq x y z
N MET A 1 4.73 25.75 -3.39
CA MET A 1 4.72 24.88 -4.57
C MET A 1 3.40 24.14 -4.58
N HIS A 2 2.67 24.14 -5.70
CA HIS A 2 1.37 23.53 -5.87
C HIS A 2 1.39 22.57 -7.07
N ILE A 3 1.09 21.29 -6.85
CA ILE A 3 1.08 20.25 -7.88
C ILE A 3 -0.35 19.75 -8.10
N VAL A 4 -0.75 19.63 -9.36
CA VAL A 4 -2.00 18.99 -9.75
C VAL A 4 -1.70 17.53 -10.10
N LEU A 5 -2.25 16.59 -9.33
CA LEU A 5 -2.14 15.16 -9.60
C LEU A 5 -3.42 14.68 -10.28
N VAL A 6 -3.35 14.34 -11.57
CA VAL A 6 -4.47 13.82 -12.37
C VAL A 6 -4.42 12.30 -12.40
N GLU A 7 -5.35 11.67 -11.66
CA GLU A 7 -5.42 10.24 -11.37
C GLU A 7 -4.14 9.64 -10.76
N THR A 8 -4.32 8.53 -10.05
CA THR A 8 -3.20 7.77 -9.50
C THR A 8 -3.42 6.27 -9.64
N THR A 9 -2.43 5.47 -9.26
CA THR A 9 -2.59 4.01 -9.28
C THR A 9 -3.44 3.55 -8.10
N ALA A 10 -4.37 2.62 -8.32
CA ALA A 10 -5.25 2.12 -7.26
C ALA A 10 -4.48 1.56 -6.03
N VAL A 11 -3.37 0.85 -6.25
CA VAL A 11 -2.53 0.31 -5.17
C VAL A 11 -1.42 1.30 -4.84
N ARG A 12 -1.39 1.81 -3.60
CA ARG A 12 -0.34 2.71 -3.06
C ARG A 12 -0.11 3.99 -3.86
N GLY A 13 -1.08 4.42 -4.68
CA GLY A 13 -0.95 5.64 -5.49
C GLY A 13 -0.98 6.93 -4.68
N PHE A 14 -1.61 6.92 -3.49
CA PHE A 14 -1.71 8.09 -2.61
C PHE A 14 -0.51 8.25 -1.67
N ASP A 15 0.41 7.29 -1.61
CA ASP A 15 1.72 7.46 -0.95
C ASP A 15 2.43 8.72 -1.45
N MET A 16 2.36 8.97 -2.76
CA MET A 16 2.91 10.15 -3.40
C MET A 16 2.21 11.44 -2.95
N VAL A 17 0.90 11.40 -2.70
CA VAL A 17 0.16 12.55 -2.17
C VAL A 17 0.64 12.89 -0.76
N ALA A 18 0.75 11.88 0.10
CA ALA A 18 1.30 12.07 1.44
C ALA A 18 2.73 12.59 1.41
N GLU A 19 3.59 12.01 0.58
CA GLU A 19 5.00 12.39 0.48
C GLU A 19 5.20 13.82 -0.05
N MET A 20 4.39 14.26 -1.02
CA MET A 20 4.38 15.64 -1.49
C MET A 20 3.90 16.58 -0.37
N ALA A 21 2.81 16.24 0.32
CA ALA A 21 2.28 17.03 1.43
C ALA A 21 3.29 17.14 2.59
N ASP A 22 3.95 16.04 2.98
CA ASP A 22 5.01 16.01 3.99
C ASP A 22 6.22 16.89 3.62
N SER A 23 6.45 17.07 2.32
CA SER A 23 7.49 17.94 1.79
C SER A 23 7.04 19.41 1.64
N GLY A 24 5.84 19.76 2.11
CA GLY A 24 5.28 21.11 2.05
C GLY A 24 4.75 21.51 0.66
N ILE A 25 4.50 20.53 -0.21
CA ILE A 25 3.90 20.75 -1.53
C ILE A 25 2.38 20.67 -1.39
N GLU A 26 1.69 21.71 -1.84
CA GLU A 26 0.23 21.71 -1.94
C GLU A 26 -0.20 20.78 -3.08
N VAL A 27 -1.11 19.84 -2.84
CA VAL A 27 -1.55 18.87 -3.86
C VAL A 27 -3.03 19.05 -4.18
N SER A 28 -3.36 19.26 -5.45
CA SER A 28 -4.71 19.10 -5.97
C SER A 28 -4.85 17.74 -6.64
N PHE A 29 -5.51 16.80 -5.97
CA PHE A 29 -5.85 15.52 -6.58
C PHE A 29 -7.10 15.67 -7.45
N VAL A 30 -6.99 15.35 -8.74
CA VAL A 30 -8.07 15.41 -9.71
C VAL A 30 -8.41 14.00 -10.17
N THR A 31 -9.67 13.61 -10.07
CA THR A 31 -10.11 12.25 -10.41
C THR A 31 -11.47 12.26 -11.09
N GLY A 32 -11.73 11.23 -11.92
CA GLY A 32 -13.02 11.00 -12.55
C GLY A 32 -14.03 10.28 -11.66
N ASN A 33 -13.54 9.53 -10.67
CA ASN A 33 -14.34 8.78 -9.73
C ASN A 33 -13.49 8.54 -8.47
N LEU A 34 -13.70 9.33 -7.42
CA LEU A 34 -12.93 9.17 -6.18
C LEU A 34 -13.26 7.84 -5.48
N ASP A 35 -14.49 7.37 -5.63
CA ASP A 35 -14.99 6.16 -5.02
C ASP A 35 -14.27 4.91 -5.54
N ALA A 36 -13.76 4.93 -6.79
CA ALA A 36 -12.98 3.86 -7.38
C ALA A 36 -11.73 3.46 -6.56
N TYR A 37 -11.25 4.36 -5.71
CA TYR A 37 -10.11 4.14 -4.84
C TYR A 37 -10.51 3.71 -3.41
N ARG A 38 -11.79 3.79 -3.02
CA ARG A 38 -12.22 3.42 -1.67
C ARG A 38 -11.88 1.94 -1.39
N GLY A 39 -11.35 1.69 -0.20
CA GLY A 39 -10.95 0.33 0.22
C GLY A 39 -9.68 -0.21 -0.48
N LYS A 40 -9.04 0.57 -1.36
CA LYS A 40 -7.73 0.20 -1.92
C LYS A 40 -6.60 0.63 -0.96
N PRO A 41 -5.48 -0.12 -0.91
CA PRO A 41 -4.39 0.17 0.02
C PRO A 41 -3.76 1.54 -0.27
N GLY A 42 -3.65 2.39 0.76
CA GLY A 42 -3.11 3.74 0.63
C GLY A 42 -4.17 4.82 0.44
N PHE A 43 -5.43 4.49 0.14
CA PHE A 43 -6.48 5.48 -0.12
C PHE A 43 -6.70 6.47 1.02
N GLU A 44 -6.46 6.06 2.27
CA GLU A 44 -6.49 6.93 3.45
C GLU A 44 -5.62 8.19 3.28
N LEU A 45 -4.52 8.08 2.51
CA LEU A 45 -3.60 9.18 2.22
C LEU A 45 -4.16 10.19 1.19
N ALA A 46 -5.30 9.91 0.55
CA ALA A 46 -6.00 10.87 -0.30
C ALA A 46 -6.38 12.16 0.44
N SER A 47 -6.66 12.03 1.74
CA SER A 47 -6.96 13.15 2.65
C SER A 47 -5.80 14.15 2.78
N ARG A 48 -4.57 13.73 2.47
CA ARG A 48 -3.38 14.59 2.49
C ARG A 48 -3.32 15.55 1.31
N ALA A 49 -4.16 15.36 0.28
CA ALA A 49 -4.31 16.35 -0.78
C ALA A 49 -4.97 17.61 -0.21
N ALA A 50 -4.40 18.78 -0.52
CA ALA A 50 -5.00 20.05 -0.14
C ALA A 50 -6.41 20.20 -0.73
N ARG A 51 -6.61 19.65 -1.93
CA ARG A 51 -7.89 19.65 -2.64
C ARG A 51 -8.09 18.32 -3.36
N THR A 52 -9.31 17.78 -3.28
CA THR A 52 -9.76 16.68 -4.14
C THR A 52 -10.86 17.20 -5.04
N VAL A 53 -10.63 17.15 -6.34
CA VAL A 53 -11.50 17.72 -7.36
C VAL A 53 -12.01 16.60 -8.26
N GLU A 54 -13.26 16.23 -8.03
CA GLU A 54 -13.94 15.26 -8.87
C GLU A 54 -14.57 15.95 -10.08
N VAL A 55 -14.14 15.53 -11.26
CA VAL A 55 -14.59 16.04 -12.56
C VAL A 55 -14.63 14.89 -13.56
N PRO A 56 -15.59 14.86 -14.48
CA PRO A 56 -15.55 13.91 -15.58
C PRO A 56 -14.20 13.99 -16.32
N LEU A 57 -13.42 12.90 -16.24
CA LEU A 57 -12.15 12.79 -16.92
C LEU A 57 -12.35 12.14 -18.28
N GLN A 58 -11.88 12.85 -19.29
CA GLN A 58 -11.83 12.39 -20.66
C GLN A 58 -10.36 12.24 -21.03
N ALA A 59 -10.06 11.26 -21.88
CA ALA A 59 -8.70 11.08 -22.40
C ALA A 59 -8.21 12.31 -23.20
N ARG A 60 -9.13 13.16 -23.68
CA ARG A 60 -8.85 14.37 -24.46
C ARG A 60 -9.87 15.48 -24.15
N GLY A 61 -9.41 16.73 -24.10
CA GLY A 61 -10.20 17.94 -24.21
C GLY A 61 -10.82 18.46 -22.91
N GLY A 62 -10.68 19.77 -22.68
CA GLY A 62 -11.53 20.55 -21.77
C GLY A 62 -11.27 20.38 -20.28
N LEU A 63 -10.16 19.74 -19.87
CA LEU A 63 -9.87 19.55 -18.45
C LEU A 63 -9.57 20.88 -17.74
N ALA A 64 -8.82 21.79 -18.38
CA ALA A 64 -8.52 23.11 -17.82
C ALA A 64 -9.80 23.92 -17.56
N ASP A 65 -10.76 23.91 -18.49
CA ASP A 65 -12.06 24.58 -18.31
C ASP A 65 -12.85 23.98 -17.15
N ARG A 66 -12.89 22.64 -17.04
CA ARG A 66 -13.59 21.93 -15.94
C ARG A 66 -12.93 22.17 -14.57
N LEU A 67 -11.64 22.51 -14.55
CA LEU A 67 -10.88 22.82 -13.34
C LEU A 67 -10.84 24.32 -13.00
N ARG A 68 -11.35 25.19 -13.88
CA ARG A 68 -11.34 26.65 -13.67
C ARG A 68 -12.05 27.02 -12.35
N GLY A 69 -11.35 27.75 -11.49
CA GLY A 69 -11.85 28.16 -10.17
C GLY A 69 -11.88 27.05 -9.11
N ARG A 70 -11.54 25.79 -9.46
CA ARG A 70 -11.54 24.63 -8.54
C ARG A 70 -10.14 24.27 -8.01
N LEU A 71 -9.10 24.87 -8.60
CA LEU A 71 -7.70 24.70 -8.21
C LEU A 71 -7.21 25.78 -7.21
N GLY A 72 -8.12 26.38 -6.45
CA GLY A 72 -7.80 27.30 -5.35
C GLY A 72 -7.05 28.57 -5.78
N PRO A 73 -6.60 29.39 -4.82
CA PRO A 73 -5.96 30.68 -5.09
C PRO A 73 -4.48 30.54 -5.50
N THR A 74 -3.82 29.44 -5.12
CA THR A 74 -2.41 29.18 -5.47
C THR A 74 -2.33 28.67 -6.91
N PRO A 75 -1.64 29.37 -7.83
CA PRO A 75 -1.46 28.86 -9.19
C PRO A 75 -0.67 27.54 -9.17
N PRO A 76 -1.03 26.55 -10.01
CA PRO A 76 -0.25 25.32 -10.13
C PRO A 76 1.17 25.58 -10.66
N ASP A 77 2.16 24.89 -10.11
CA ASP A 77 3.56 24.88 -10.54
C ASP A 77 3.91 23.65 -11.40
N GLY A 78 3.09 22.59 -11.36
CA GLY A 78 3.32 21.37 -12.14
C GLY A 78 2.08 20.47 -12.19
N VAL A 79 2.02 19.60 -13.20
CA VAL A 79 0.97 18.57 -13.35
C VAL A 79 1.61 17.19 -13.46
N ILE A 80 1.13 16.24 -12.66
CA ILE A 80 1.59 14.84 -12.65
C ILE A 80 0.40 13.94 -12.96
N GLY A 81 0.64 12.85 -13.68
CA GLY A 81 -0.32 11.74 -13.80
C GLY A 81 0.39 10.39 -13.74
N ARG A 82 -0.25 9.40 -13.12
CA ARG A 82 0.31 8.02 -12.99
C ARG A 82 -0.51 6.96 -13.69
N ASP A 83 -1.71 7.28 -14.13
CA ASP A 83 -2.56 6.36 -14.85
C ASP A 83 -2.21 6.41 -16.36
N GLU A 84 -2.19 5.27 -17.03
CA GLU A 84 -1.86 5.15 -18.46
C GLU A 84 -2.93 5.70 -19.40
N VAL A 85 -4.15 5.92 -18.92
CA VAL A 85 -5.27 6.40 -19.73
C VAL A 85 -5.19 7.91 -19.97
N TYR A 86 -4.63 8.66 -19.01
CA TYR A 86 -4.66 10.13 -19.00
C TYR A 86 -3.37 10.90 -19.36
N PRO A 87 -2.26 10.32 -19.88
CA PRO A 87 -1.06 11.10 -20.22
C PRO A 87 -1.32 12.26 -21.20
N PHE A 88 -2.23 12.10 -22.17
CA PHE A 88 -2.61 13.20 -23.06
C PHE A 88 -3.32 14.33 -22.32
N ALA A 89 -4.28 14.00 -21.45
CA ALA A 89 -5.02 15.00 -20.66
C ALA A 89 -4.10 15.73 -19.68
N VAL A 90 -3.10 15.04 -19.11
CA VAL A 90 -2.06 15.64 -18.25
C VAL A 90 -1.22 16.65 -19.05
N ALA A 91 -0.73 16.26 -20.23
CA ALA A 91 0.06 17.14 -21.09
C ALA A 91 -0.75 18.35 -21.59
N GLU A 92 -2.03 18.14 -21.92
CA GLU A 92 -2.95 19.20 -22.32
C GLU A 92 -3.22 20.19 -21.18
N LEU A 93 -3.51 19.70 -19.98
CA LEU A 93 -3.70 20.55 -18.81
C LEU A 93 -2.45 21.36 -18.48
N ALA A 94 -1.27 20.73 -18.48
CA ALA A 94 -0.01 21.41 -18.22
C ALA A 94 0.28 22.50 -19.27
N ARG A 95 0.04 22.22 -20.56
CA ARG A 95 0.12 23.23 -21.64
C ARG A 95 -0.82 24.41 -21.38
N ASP A 96 -2.08 24.14 -21.06
CA ASP A 96 -3.10 25.18 -20.86
C ASP A 96 -2.81 26.06 -19.65
N LEU A 97 -2.08 25.53 -18.66
CA LEU A 97 -1.59 26.26 -17.49
C LEU A 97 -0.22 26.92 -17.72
N GLY A 98 0.42 26.74 -18.88
CA GLY A 98 1.75 27.30 -19.17
C GLY A 98 2.90 26.61 -18.45
N LEU A 99 2.74 25.35 -18.06
CA LEU A 99 3.69 24.56 -17.27
C LEU A 99 4.51 23.60 -18.13
N PRO A 100 5.64 23.06 -17.64
CA PRO A 100 6.40 22.03 -18.33
C PRO A 100 5.54 20.82 -18.71
N HIS A 101 5.63 20.38 -19.97
CA HIS A 101 4.78 19.32 -20.51
C HIS A 101 5.44 18.62 -21.69
N GLU A 102 5.07 17.37 -21.92
CA GLU A 102 5.35 16.69 -23.20
C GLU A 102 4.48 17.30 -24.30
N SER A 103 5.00 17.34 -25.54
CA SER A 103 4.22 17.84 -26.66
C SER A 103 2.97 16.97 -26.88
N LEU A 104 1.84 17.61 -27.22
CA LEU A 104 0.59 16.89 -27.47
C LEU A 104 0.68 15.93 -28.66
N ALA A 105 1.59 16.21 -29.60
CA ALA A 105 1.89 15.31 -30.71
C ALA A 105 2.54 14.02 -30.19
N THR A 106 3.59 14.13 -29.37
CA THR A 106 4.25 12.99 -28.75
C THR A 106 3.31 12.23 -27.81
N ALA A 107 2.58 12.93 -26.93
CA ALA A 107 1.62 12.30 -26.02
C ALA A 107 0.53 11.50 -26.75
N ARG A 108 0.08 11.98 -27.93
CA ARG A 108 -0.86 11.25 -28.78
C ARG A 108 -0.24 9.99 -29.40
N ILE A 109 1.03 10.06 -29.83
CA ILE A 109 1.75 8.90 -30.36
C ILE A 109 1.87 7.83 -29.28
N LEU A 110 2.28 8.21 -28.05
CA LEU A 110 2.51 7.26 -26.96
C LEU A 110 1.23 6.54 -26.49
N GLY A 111 0.06 7.16 -26.68
CA GLY A 111 -1.24 6.52 -26.39
C GLY A 111 -1.75 5.57 -27.49
N ASP A 112 -1.06 5.45 -28.62
CA ASP A 112 -1.44 4.58 -29.74
C ASP A 112 -0.26 3.66 -30.11
N LYS A 113 -0.37 2.38 -29.75
CA LYS A 113 0.66 1.35 -29.98
C LYS A 113 1.03 1.23 -31.46
N ALA A 114 0.06 1.43 -32.37
CA ALA A 114 0.33 1.41 -33.81
C ALA A 114 1.09 2.67 -34.26
N ALA A 115 0.77 3.84 -33.70
CA ALA A 115 1.50 5.08 -33.97
C ALA A 115 2.95 5.00 -33.47
N VAL A 116 3.18 4.39 -32.30
CA VAL A 116 4.54 4.09 -31.80
C VAL A 116 5.30 3.23 -32.81
N ARG A 117 4.71 2.12 -33.27
CA ARG A 117 5.35 1.25 -34.27
C ARG A 117 5.67 1.96 -35.59
N ALA A 118 4.72 2.74 -36.10
CA ALA A 118 4.92 3.52 -37.32
C ALA A 118 6.08 4.52 -37.17
N ARG A 119 6.18 5.20 -36.02
CA ARG A 119 7.25 6.16 -35.73
C ARG A 119 8.60 5.48 -35.59
N LEU A 120 8.68 4.35 -34.90
CA LEU A 120 9.93 3.60 -34.78
C LEU A 120 10.42 3.07 -36.14
N ALA A 121 9.50 2.58 -36.98
CA ALA A 121 9.83 2.12 -38.33
C ALA A 121 10.41 3.22 -39.23
N GLN A 122 9.89 4.46 -39.14
CA GLN A 122 10.43 5.62 -39.86
C GLN A 122 11.89 5.91 -39.49
N HIS A 123 12.26 5.66 -38.23
CA HIS A 123 13.61 5.86 -37.70
C HIS A 123 14.46 4.58 -37.71
N ARG A 124 13.95 3.48 -38.26
CA ARG A 124 14.61 2.15 -38.31
C ARG A 124 15.04 1.63 -36.94
N VAL A 125 14.16 1.81 -35.94
CA VAL A 125 14.35 1.32 -34.56
C VAL A 125 13.46 0.10 -34.32
N GLY A 126 14.05 -1.01 -33.87
CA GLY A 126 13.37 -2.30 -33.68
C GLY A 126 13.23 -3.13 -34.97
N SER A 127 12.99 -4.42 -34.83
CA SER A 127 12.92 -5.37 -35.95
C SER A 127 11.64 -6.20 -36.02
N LEU A 128 10.73 -6.08 -35.04
CA LEU A 128 9.45 -6.80 -35.05
C LEU A 128 8.62 -6.46 -36.30
N ALA A 129 8.11 -7.49 -36.97
CA ALA A 129 7.15 -7.34 -38.04
C ALA A 129 5.77 -7.02 -37.44
N TRP A 130 5.04 -6.07 -38.03
CA TRP A 130 3.74 -5.64 -37.50
C TRP A 130 2.79 -5.12 -38.58
N ARG A 131 1.48 -5.23 -38.34
CA ARG A 131 0.40 -4.68 -39.17
C ARG A 131 -0.75 -4.20 -38.30
N VAL A 132 -1.53 -3.26 -38.82
CA VAL A 132 -2.78 -2.80 -38.20
C VAL A 132 -3.95 -3.30 -39.04
N ALA A 133 -4.98 -3.80 -38.37
CA ALA A 133 -6.20 -4.28 -38.98
C ALA A 133 -7.42 -3.56 -38.38
N GLY A 134 -8.29 -3.06 -39.25
CA GLY A 134 -9.62 -2.55 -38.88
C GLY A 134 -10.72 -3.59 -39.06
N THR A 135 -10.43 -4.71 -39.74
CA THR A 135 -11.37 -5.82 -39.96
C THR A 135 -10.70 -7.17 -39.70
N GLU A 136 -11.49 -8.21 -39.41
CA GLU A 136 -10.97 -9.57 -39.23
C GLU A 136 -10.24 -10.08 -40.48
N ALA A 137 -10.73 -9.72 -41.69
CA ALA A 137 -10.11 -10.12 -42.95
C ALA A 137 -8.70 -9.50 -43.13
N GLU A 138 -8.56 -8.20 -42.83
CA GLU A 138 -7.26 -7.53 -42.82
C GLU A 138 -6.32 -8.14 -41.77
N GLY A 139 -6.86 -8.47 -40.58
CA GLY A 139 -6.10 -9.09 -39.51
C GLY A 139 -5.59 -10.47 -39.89
N MET A 140 -6.42 -11.30 -40.53
CA MET A 140 -6.00 -12.61 -41.00
C MET A 140 -4.99 -12.54 -42.14
N ALA A 141 -5.11 -11.56 -43.04
CA ALA A 141 -4.10 -11.31 -44.06
C ALA A 141 -2.74 -10.92 -43.44
N ALA A 142 -2.76 -10.09 -42.39
CA ALA A 142 -1.56 -9.76 -41.63
C ALA A 142 -0.94 -10.98 -40.92
N VAL A 143 -1.75 -11.88 -40.36
CA VAL A 143 -1.29 -13.15 -39.77
C VAL A 143 -0.57 -14.01 -40.82
N ASP A 144 -1.16 -14.13 -42.01
CA ASP A 144 -0.60 -14.91 -43.11
C ASP A 144 0.71 -14.29 -43.65
N GLU A 145 0.82 -12.96 -43.64
CA GLU A 145 2.03 -12.23 -44.06
C GLU A 145 3.17 -12.33 -43.04
N ILE A 146 2.89 -12.15 -41.75
CA ILE A 146 3.90 -12.13 -40.68
C ILE A 146 4.37 -13.55 -40.34
N GLY A 147 3.45 -14.52 -40.34
CA GLY A 147 3.71 -15.89 -39.92
C GLY A 147 3.49 -16.10 -38.42
N LEU A 148 2.93 -17.27 -38.07
CA LEU A 148 2.67 -17.66 -36.68
C LEU A 148 3.96 -18.12 -35.95
N PRO A 149 4.04 -17.95 -34.62
CA PRO A 149 3.05 -17.30 -33.75
C PRO A 149 3.04 -15.76 -33.87
N VAL A 150 1.86 -15.16 -33.65
CA VAL A 150 1.69 -13.69 -33.64
C VAL A 150 1.10 -13.21 -32.32
N VAL A 151 1.35 -11.95 -31.98
CA VAL A 151 0.67 -11.24 -30.90
C VAL A 151 -0.43 -10.37 -31.50
N VAL A 152 -1.67 -10.58 -31.06
CA VAL A 152 -2.82 -9.73 -31.41
C VAL A 152 -3.18 -8.89 -30.19
N LYS A 153 -3.21 -7.56 -30.34
CA LYS A 153 -3.54 -6.64 -29.25
C LYS A 153 -4.30 -5.39 -29.73
N PRO A 154 -5.14 -4.74 -28.90
CA PRO A 154 -5.76 -3.46 -29.25
C PRO A 154 -4.71 -2.37 -29.48
N THR A 155 -5.00 -1.39 -30.35
CA THR A 155 -4.08 -0.25 -30.57
C THR A 155 -4.01 0.73 -29.40
N ALA A 156 -5.03 0.76 -28.54
CA ALA A 156 -5.13 1.65 -27.38
C ALA A 156 -5.54 0.86 -26.11
N GLY A 157 -5.23 1.41 -24.94
CA GLY A 157 -5.43 0.75 -23.63
C GLY A 157 -4.13 0.14 -23.07
N GLY A 158 -4.19 -0.42 -21.87
CA GLY A 158 -3.06 -1.12 -21.25
C GLY A 158 -3.49 -2.22 -20.27
N TRP A 159 -2.68 -2.50 -19.25
CA TRP A 159 -2.81 -3.68 -18.35
C TRP A 159 -2.84 -5.05 -19.05
N SER A 160 -2.36 -5.13 -20.29
CA SER A 160 -2.42 -6.33 -21.15
C SER A 160 -3.85 -6.83 -21.45
N VAL A 161 -4.87 -5.98 -21.28
CA VAL A 161 -6.25 -6.33 -21.61
C VAL A 161 -6.39 -6.52 -23.13
N GLY A 162 -6.96 -7.66 -23.54
CA GLY A 162 -7.17 -8.00 -24.94
C GLY A 162 -5.92 -8.44 -25.71
N VAL A 163 -4.80 -8.70 -25.03
CA VAL A 163 -3.57 -9.23 -25.67
C VAL A 163 -3.64 -10.75 -25.75
N THR A 164 -3.49 -11.31 -26.96
CA THR A 164 -3.43 -12.76 -27.18
C THR A 164 -2.19 -13.13 -27.99
N ILE A 165 -1.45 -14.14 -27.54
CA ILE A 165 -0.43 -14.81 -28.35
C ILE A 165 -1.13 -15.96 -29.09
N ALA A 166 -1.26 -15.84 -30.40
CA ALA A 166 -1.88 -16.84 -31.25
C ALA A 166 -0.81 -17.73 -31.87
N TRP A 167 -0.84 -19.02 -31.52
CA TRP A 167 -0.01 -20.08 -32.09
C TRP A 167 -0.67 -20.71 -33.32
N THR A 168 -2.00 -20.60 -33.40
CA THR A 168 -2.78 -21.12 -34.52
C THR A 168 -3.58 -20.02 -35.19
N ARG A 169 -3.95 -20.29 -36.44
CA ARG A 169 -4.82 -19.40 -37.24
C ARG A 169 -6.19 -19.21 -36.58
N ALA A 170 -6.72 -20.24 -35.91
CA ALA A 170 -7.99 -20.19 -35.19
C ALA A 170 -7.92 -19.29 -33.95
N GLU A 171 -6.82 -19.35 -33.19
CA GLU A 171 -6.58 -18.46 -32.06
C GLU A 171 -6.45 -17.00 -32.50
N ALA A 172 -5.76 -16.76 -33.63
CA ALA A 172 -5.63 -15.42 -34.19
C ALA A 172 -6.99 -14.85 -34.63
N ALA A 173 -7.81 -15.64 -35.31
CA ALA A 173 -9.15 -15.25 -35.72
C ALA A 173 -10.04 -14.90 -34.52
N ARG A 174 -10.02 -15.73 -33.46
CA ARG A 174 -10.76 -15.47 -32.23
C ARG A 174 -10.28 -14.17 -31.56
N ALA A 175 -8.97 -13.98 -31.43
CA ALA A 175 -8.40 -12.77 -30.82
C ALA A 175 -8.75 -11.49 -31.61
N LEU A 176 -8.75 -11.57 -32.94
CA LEU A 176 -9.16 -10.46 -33.80
C LEU A 176 -10.64 -10.13 -33.60
N SER A 177 -11.50 -11.15 -33.53
CA SER A 177 -12.93 -10.96 -33.28
C SER A 177 -13.18 -10.31 -31.91
N GLU A 178 -12.46 -10.75 -30.88
CA GLU A 178 -12.55 -10.16 -29.53
C GLU A 178 -12.10 -8.70 -29.51
N VAL A 179 -10.99 -8.36 -30.16
CA VAL A 179 -10.45 -6.98 -30.19
C VAL A 179 -11.33 -6.05 -31.03
N LEU A 180 -11.83 -6.52 -32.18
CA LEU A 180 -12.61 -5.72 -33.13
C LEU A 180 -14.11 -5.68 -32.79
N GLY A 181 -14.60 -6.62 -31.97
CA GLY A 181 -15.99 -6.68 -31.51
C GLY A 181 -16.32 -5.71 -30.37
N VAL A 182 -15.32 -5.05 -29.78
CA VAL A 182 -15.52 -4.04 -28.73
C VAL A 182 -16.19 -2.78 -29.33
N PRO A 183 -17.21 -2.20 -28.68
CA PRO A 183 -17.79 -0.93 -29.12
C PRO A 183 -16.73 0.16 -29.29
N ALA A 184 -16.96 1.11 -30.22
CA ALA A 184 -16.06 2.24 -30.45
C ALA A 184 -15.67 2.93 -29.13
N GLY A 185 -14.40 3.30 -29.01
CA GLY A 185 -13.83 3.85 -27.78
C GLY A 185 -14.46 5.20 -27.38
N ARG A 186 -14.06 5.75 -26.22
CA ARG A 186 -14.55 7.04 -25.71
C ARG A 186 -14.30 8.24 -26.65
N ASP A 187 -13.42 8.08 -27.64
CA ASP A 187 -13.12 9.06 -28.69
C ASP A 187 -13.93 8.84 -29.99
N GLY A 188 -14.81 7.84 -30.02
CA GLY A 188 -15.65 7.49 -31.17
C GLY A 188 -14.90 6.80 -32.31
N ALA A 189 -13.61 6.47 -32.14
CA ALA A 189 -12.85 5.77 -33.16
C ALA A 189 -13.24 4.27 -33.22
N PRO A 190 -13.32 3.68 -34.42
CA PRO A 190 -13.55 2.24 -34.55
C PRO A 190 -12.39 1.46 -33.93
N PRO A 191 -12.66 0.29 -33.34
CA PRO A 191 -11.62 -0.56 -32.77
C PRO A 191 -10.64 -1.00 -33.87
N ARG A 192 -9.35 -1.06 -33.52
CA ARG A 192 -8.27 -1.54 -34.40
C ARG A 192 -7.41 -2.54 -33.64
N ALA A 193 -6.98 -3.57 -34.35
CA ALA A 193 -6.03 -4.57 -33.85
C ALA A 193 -4.63 -4.31 -34.40
N LEU A 194 -3.62 -4.45 -33.55
CA LEU A 194 -2.22 -4.51 -33.89
C LEU A 194 -1.79 -5.99 -33.86
N VAL A 195 -1.32 -6.48 -34.99
CA VAL A 195 -0.79 -7.84 -35.17
C VAL A 195 0.73 -7.74 -35.28
N GLU A 196 1.48 -8.43 -34.42
CA GLU A 196 2.94 -8.38 -34.37
C GLU A 196 3.56 -9.77 -34.40
N SER A 197 4.77 -9.91 -34.95
CA SER A 197 5.56 -11.13 -34.82
C SER A 197 5.84 -11.42 -33.34
N TYR A 198 5.61 -12.66 -32.91
CA TYR A 198 6.01 -13.07 -31.58
C TYR A 198 7.54 -13.22 -31.50
N ALA A 199 8.14 -12.69 -30.44
CA ALA A 199 9.56 -12.82 -30.17
C ALA A 199 9.77 -13.46 -28.78
N VAL A 200 10.89 -14.15 -28.62
CA VAL A 200 11.27 -14.81 -27.37
C VAL A 200 12.54 -14.15 -26.82
N GLY A 201 12.53 -13.86 -25.53
CA GLY A 201 13.65 -13.23 -24.85
C GLY A 201 13.38 -12.97 -23.38
N ARG A 202 14.34 -12.36 -22.70
CA ARG A 202 14.21 -11.98 -21.29
C ARG A 202 13.41 -10.68 -21.20
N HIS A 203 12.33 -10.68 -20.40
CA HIS A 203 11.46 -9.52 -20.25
C HIS A 203 12.01 -8.59 -19.17
N VAL A 204 12.27 -7.34 -19.54
CA VAL A 204 12.77 -6.30 -18.64
C VAL A 204 12.04 -5.00 -18.89
N SER A 205 12.01 -4.09 -17.92
CA SER A 205 11.59 -2.70 -18.18
C SER A 205 12.73 -1.73 -17.91
N ALA A 206 12.76 -0.62 -18.65
CA ALA A 206 13.64 0.50 -18.43
C ALA A 206 12.81 1.68 -17.90
N GLU A 207 13.31 2.33 -16.86
CA GLU A 207 12.63 3.45 -16.21
C GLU A 207 13.50 4.71 -16.38
N LEU A 208 12.94 5.75 -16.99
CA LEU A 208 13.70 6.93 -17.39
C LEU A 208 12.99 8.23 -16.98
N LEU A 209 13.79 9.29 -16.79
CA LEU A 209 13.33 10.66 -16.71
C LEU A 209 13.90 11.42 -17.89
N VAL A 210 13.04 12.00 -18.73
CA VAL A 210 13.44 12.75 -19.93
C VAL A 210 13.11 14.22 -19.76
N GLN A 211 14.13 15.08 -19.85
CA GLN A 211 14.02 16.53 -19.75
C GLN A 211 14.88 17.22 -20.81
N GLY A 212 14.22 17.80 -21.82
CA GLY A 212 14.87 18.32 -23.02
C GLY A 212 15.61 17.21 -23.78
N GLU A 213 16.92 17.37 -23.93
CA GLU A 213 17.81 16.35 -24.52
C GLU A 213 18.45 15.44 -23.47
N ARG A 214 18.25 15.75 -22.19
CA ARG A 214 18.80 14.96 -21.09
C ARG A 214 17.90 13.77 -20.81
N VAL A 215 18.49 12.58 -20.81
CA VAL A 215 17.80 11.33 -20.46
C VAL A 215 18.52 10.69 -19.27
N VAL A 216 17.85 10.63 -18.13
CA VAL A 216 18.36 9.94 -16.94
C VAL A 216 17.74 8.54 -16.90
N LEU A 217 18.55 7.51 -17.15
CA LEU A 217 18.14 6.12 -17.00
C LEU A 217 18.29 5.71 -15.52
N LEU A 218 17.18 5.40 -14.87
CA LEU A 218 17.15 5.04 -13.45
C LEU A 218 17.65 3.61 -13.24
N GLY A 219 17.42 2.75 -14.23
CA GLY A 219 17.88 1.37 -14.25
C GLY A 219 16.91 0.48 -15.02
N PHE A 220 17.23 -0.82 -15.03
CA PHE A 220 16.35 -1.85 -15.56
C PHE A 220 15.70 -2.63 -14.41
N ALA A 221 14.44 -3.06 -14.59
CA ALA A 221 13.75 -4.02 -13.72
C ALA A 221 13.55 -5.35 -14.46
N GLU A 222 13.73 -6.47 -13.77
CA GLU A 222 13.37 -7.78 -14.28
C GLU A 222 11.85 -7.88 -14.24
N ARG A 223 11.23 -8.44 -15.28
CA ARG A 223 9.80 -8.70 -15.34
C ARG A 223 9.59 -10.21 -15.52
N LEU A 224 8.78 -10.81 -14.65
CA LEU A 224 8.49 -12.23 -14.68
C LEU A 224 7.07 -12.42 -15.26
N PRO A 225 6.93 -12.68 -16.57
CA PRO A 225 5.62 -12.97 -17.14
C PRO A 225 5.09 -14.32 -16.64
N ALA A 226 3.76 -14.44 -16.59
CA ALA A 226 3.06 -15.70 -16.39
C ALA A 226 3.29 -16.65 -17.58
N PRO A 227 3.02 -17.97 -17.42
CA PRO A 227 3.17 -18.93 -18.50
C PRO A 227 2.34 -18.58 -19.75
N PRO A 228 2.72 -19.09 -20.94
CA PRO A 228 1.99 -18.85 -22.19
C PRO A 228 0.49 -19.13 -22.06
N GLY A 229 -0.34 -18.18 -22.50
CA GLY A 229 -1.80 -18.23 -22.37
C GLY A 229 -2.38 -17.45 -21.19
N GLN A 230 -1.55 -16.88 -20.31
CA GLN A 230 -1.95 -15.97 -19.25
C GLN A 230 -1.25 -14.62 -19.42
N ALA A 231 -2.02 -13.52 -19.42
CA ALA A 231 -1.49 -12.17 -19.58
C ALA A 231 -1.32 -11.50 -18.21
N ALA A 232 -0.40 -12.04 -17.40
CA ALA A 232 -0.12 -11.54 -16.06
C ALA A 232 1.39 -11.45 -15.77
N GLU A 233 1.78 -10.54 -14.88
CA GLU A 233 3.15 -10.39 -14.37
C GLU A 233 3.21 -10.98 -12.96
N LEU A 234 4.02 -12.02 -12.76
CA LEU A 234 4.21 -12.71 -11.48
C LEU A 234 5.07 -11.91 -10.49
N GLY A 235 5.85 -10.95 -10.98
CA GLY A 235 6.76 -10.14 -10.17
C GLY A 235 8.03 -9.78 -10.92
N GLY A 236 9.10 -9.55 -10.18
CA GLY A 236 10.35 -9.05 -10.74
C GLY A 236 11.29 -8.50 -9.68
N HIS A 237 12.45 -7.97 -10.07
CA HIS A 237 13.33 -7.27 -9.13
C HIS A 237 14.00 -6.06 -9.77
N PHE A 238 14.28 -5.05 -8.95
CA PHE A 238 15.01 -3.87 -9.35
C PHE A 238 16.21 -3.64 -8.40
N PRO A 239 17.41 -3.33 -8.92
CA PRO A 239 17.77 -3.34 -10.34
C PRO A 239 17.87 -4.78 -10.89
N ALA A 240 17.74 -4.92 -12.21
CA ALA A 240 18.07 -6.12 -12.97
C ALA A 240 19.52 -6.08 -13.43
N ARG A 241 20.23 -7.21 -13.31
CA ARG A 241 21.51 -7.42 -14.00
C ARG A 241 21.22 -8.11 -15.32
N ILE A 242 21.51 -7.44 -16.43
CA ILE A 242 21.23 -7.93 -17.79
C ILE A 242 22.53 -8.05 -18.58
N GLU A 243 22.65 -9.14 -19.34
CA GLU A 243 23.85 -9.48 -20.10
C GLU A 243 24.06 -8.51 -21.28
N GLN A 244 22.97 -7.95 -21.79
CA GLN A 244 22.93 -7.02 -22.93
C GLN A 244 22.72 -5.55 -22.51
N GLU A 245 23.19 -5.15 -21.31
CA GLU A 245 22.87 -3.83 -20.74
C GLU A 245 23.22 -2.65 -21.65
N ALA A 246 24.40 -2.67 -22.27
CA ALA A 246 24.83 -1.61 -23.18
C ALA A 246 23.91 -1.49 -24.42
N ALA A 247 23.51 -2.64 -24.99
CA ALA A 247 22.60 -2.68 -26.14
C ALA A 247 21.19 -2.22 -25.75
N ALA A 248 20.67 -2.69 -24.61
CA ALA A 248 19.38 -2.26 -24.07
C ALA A 248 19.35 -0.77 -23.77
N ARG A 249 20.44 -0.22 -23.18
CA ARG A 249 20.60 1.22 -22.93
C ARG A 249 20.62 2.01 -24.23
N SER A 250 21.39 1.58 -25.24
CA SER A 250 21.41 2.27 -26.53
C SER A 250 20.03 2.26 -27.18
N PHE A 251 19.38 1.09 -27.21
CA PHE A 251 18.08 0.90 -27.81
C PHE A 251 17.00 1.78 -27.18
N VAL A 252 16.91 1.84 -25.85
CA VAL A 252 15.90 2.70 -25.20
C VAL A 252 16.15 4.18 -25.47
N LEU A 253 17.42 4.61 -25.57
CA LEU A 253 17.76 5.98 -25.96
C LEU A 253 17.42 6.28 -27.42
N ASP A 254 17.56 5.30 -28.32
CA ASP A 254 17.12 5.42 -29.72
C ASP A 254 15.58 5.49 -29.81
N VAL A 255 14.86 4.69 -29.02
CA VAL A 255 13.38 4.74 -28.91
C VAL A 255 12.93 6.11 -28.42
N VAL A 256 13.52 6.64 -27.35
CA VAL A 256 13.21 7.98 -26.82
C VAL A 256 13.42 9.06 -27.88
N ARG A 257 14.54 9.01 -28.61
CA ARG A 257 14.86 9.95 -29.69
C ARG A 257 13.90 9.82 -30.88
N ALA A 258 13.59 8.60 -31.32
CA ALA A 258 12.70 8.36 -32.46
C ALA A 258 11.26 8.82 -32.18
N LEU A 259 10.77 8.61 -30.96
CA LEU A 259 9.44 9.07 -30.55
C LEU A 259 9.39 10.57 -30.28
N GLY A 260 10.54 11.22 -30.09
CA GLY A 260 10.63 12.65 -29.81
C GLY A 260 10.14 13.01 -28.42
N ILE A 261 10.39 12.14 -27.44
CA ILE A 261 10.07 12.40 -26.03
C ILE A 261 11.06 13.44 -25.49
N ARG A 262 10.54 14.48 -24.84
CA ARG A 262 11.33 15.60 -24.32
C ARG A 262 10.99 15.99 -22.89
N SER A 263 9.81 15.65 -22.37
CA SER A 263 9.42 16.10 -21.02
C SER A 263 8.47 15.11 -20.36
N SER A 264 8.98 13.92 -20.02
CA SER A 264 8.16 12.86 -19.44
C SER A 264 8.98 11.86 -18.63
N ALA A 265 8.36 11.28 -17.61
CA ALA A 265 8.82 10.02 -17.04
C ALA A 265 8.42 8.90 -18.00
N VAL A 266 9.30 7.93 -18.23
CA VAL A 266 9.10 6.90 -19.24
C VAL A 266 9.28 5.54 -18.62
N HIS A 267 8.28 4.69 -18.83
CA HIS A 267 8.32 3.26 -18.57
C HIS A 267 8.32 2.53 -19.90
N ALA A 268 9.42 1.85 -20.23
CA ALA A 268 9.58 1.12 -21.48
C ALA A 268 9.80 -0.37 -21.20
N GLU A 269 8.88 -1.23 -21.66
CA GLU A 269 9.02 -2.67 -21.58
C GLU A 269 9.77 -3.21 -22.79
N LEU A 270 10.79 -4.02 -22.54
CA LEU A 270 11.70 -4.56 -23.53
C LEU A 270 11.73 -6.09 -23.45
N LEU A 271 11.95 -6.71 -24.60
CA LEU A 271 12.32 -8.10 -24.72
C LEU A 271 13.78 -8.20 -25.16
N LEU A 272 14.65 -8.75 -24.33
CA LEU A 272 16.05 -9.01 -24.69
C LEU A 272 16.12 -10.32 -25.46
N THR A 273 16.09 -10.23 -26.79
CA THR A 273 16.19 -11.40 -27.68
C THR A 273 17.66 -11.73 -27.97
N PRO A 274 17.96 -12.91 -28.55
CA PRO A 274 19.31 -13.23 -29.01
C PRO A 274 19.86 -12.25 -30.07
N THR A 275 18.98 -11.62 -30.84
CA THR A 275 19.35 -10.66 -31.91
C THR A 275 19.37 -9.21 -31.44
N GLY A 276 18.97 -8.94 -30.20
CA GLY A 276 18.97 -7.61 -29.60
C GLY A 276 17.66 -7.28 -28.86
N PRO A 277 17.61 -6.13 -28.19
CA PRO A 277 16.41 -5.66 -27.51
C PRO A 277 15.30 -5.27 -28.50
N GLU A 278 14.07 -5.67 -28.19
CA GLU A 278 12.85 -5.27 -28.90
C GLU A 278 11.90 -4.55 -27.95
N LEU A 279 11.18 -3.55 -28.45
CA LEU A 279 10.21 -2.79 -27.64
C LEU A 279 8.88 -3.56 -27.58
N ILE A 280 8.43 -3.93 -26.38
CA ILE A 280 7.09 -4.49 -26.17
C ILE A 280 6.07 -3.34 -26.11
N GLU A 281 6.32 -2.38 -25.23
CA GLU A 281 5.44 -1.26 -24.93
C GLU A 281 6.23 -0.08 -24.34
N ILE A 282 5.74 1.15 -24.52
CA ILE A 282 6.29 2.36 -23.91
C ILE A 282 5.16 3.28 -23.44
N ASN A 283 5.30 3.80 -22.22
CA ASN A 283 4.30 4.65 -21.58
C ASN A 283 4.94 5.94 -21.03
N ALA A 284 4.24 7.06 -21.18
CA ALA A 284 4.64 8.40 -20.73
C ALA A 284 4.37 8.63 -19.23
N ARG A 285 4.75 7.65 -18.41
CA ARG A 285 4.66 7.66 -16.95
C ARG A 285 5.68 6.69 -16.36
N ILE A 286 5.92 6.77 -15.05
CA ILE A 286 6.63 5.72 -14.32
C ILE A 286 5.76 4.44 -14.23
N ALA A 287 6.38 3.29 -13.97
CA ALA A 287 5.68 2.03 -13.73
C ALA A 287 4.60 2.14 -12.62
N GLY A 288 3.46 1.49 -12.86
CA GLY A 288 2.30 1.49 -11.95
C GLY A 288 2.43 0.53 -10.77
N HIS A 289 1.33 0.31 -10.04
CA HIS A 289 1.28 -0.55 -8.85
C HIS A 289 2.34 -0.15 -7.80
N VAL A 290 2.92 -1.12 -7.08
CA VAL A 290 3.97 -0.96 -6.08
C VAL A 290 5.40 -0.83 -6.67
N VAL A 291 5.56 -0.81 -8.00
CA VAL A 291 6.89 -0.80 -8.64
C VAL A 291 7.67 0.48 -8.32
N ALA A 292 7.00 1.64 -8.28
CA ALA A 292 7.68 2.88 -7.88
C ALA A 292 8.19 2.84 -6.43
N ARG A 293 7.49 2.12 -5.54
CA ARG A 293 7.92 1.88 -4.16
C ARG A 293 9.12 0.92 -4.11
N GLN A 294 9.08 -0.17 -4.87
CA GLN A 294 10.21 -1.10 -5.05
C GLN A 294 11.47 -0.36 -5.49
N MET A 295 11.36 0.48 -6.52
CA MET A 295 12.47 1.28 -7.02
C MET A 295 12.97 2.30 -5.99
N SER A 296 12.06 3.01 -5.30
CA SER A 296 12.45 3.99 -4.28
C SER A 296 13.25 3.33 -3.14
N LEU A 297 12.84 2.12 -2.73
CA LEU A 297 13.55 1.33 -1.72
C LEU A 297 14.90 0.80 -2.20
N ALA A 298 15.02 0.47 -3.48
CA ALA A 298 16.27 -0.02 -4.07
C ALA A 298 17.27 1.11 -4.34
N LEU A 299 16.79 2.28 -4.75
CA LEU A 299 17.61 3.44 -5.09
C LEU A 299 17.96 4.32 -3.89
N GLY A 300 17.32 4.11 -2.73
CA GLY A 300 17.44 5.01 -1.58
C GLY A 300 16.94 6.42 -1.86
N ARG A 301 16.09 6.59 -2.88
CA ARG A 301 15.65 7.91 -3.38
C ARG A 301 14.14 7.93 -3.63
N SER A 302 13.56 9.12 -3.59
CA SER A 302 12.13 9.31 -3.82
C SER A 302 11.81 9.51 -5.30
N LEU A 303 11.10 8.56 -5.91
CA LEU A 303 10.57 8.76 -7.26
C LEU A 303 9.46 9.81 -7.31
N THR A 304 8.72 10.03 -6.22
CA THR A 304 7.75 11.13 -6.12
C THR A 304 8.43 12.47 -6.33
N ARG A 305 9.56 12.71 -5.65
CA ARG A 305 10.32 13.96 -5.77
C ARG A 305 10.91 14.14 -7.16
N ASP A 306 11.34 13.05 -7.81
CA ASP A 306 11.79 13.08 -9.19
C ASP A 306 10.67 13.52 -10.15
N LEU A 307 9.45 13.00 -9.96
CA LEU A 307 8.29 13.39 -10.77
C LEU A 307 7.89 14.86 -10.54
N VAL A 308 7.95 15.35 -9.31
CA VAL A 308 7.75 16.77 -8.99
C VAL A 308 8.79 17.64 -9.69
N THR A 309 10.07 17.28 -9.55
CA THR A 309 11.21 17.99 -10.18
C THR A 309 11.00 18.10 -11.69
N LEU A 310 10.59 17.00 -12.33
CA LEU A 310 10.28 16.99 -13.75
C LEU A 310 9.08 17.89 -14.10
N ALA A 311 8.00 17.82 -13.32
CA ALA A 311 6.75 18.55 -13.58
C ALA A 311 6.89 20.06 -13.41
N VAL A 312 7.78 20.53 -12.54
CA VAL A 312 8.07 21.96 -12.34
C VAL A 312 9.23 22.46 -13.22
N GLY A 313 9.91 21.57 -13.94
CA GLY A 313 11.00 21.92 -14.85
C GLY A 313 12.36 22.11 -14.17
N ASP A 314 12.49 21.70 -12.91
CA ASP A 314 13.77 21.72 -12.21
C ASP A 314 14.72 20.63 -12.76
N PRO A 315 16.05 20.83 -12.74
CA PRO A 315 16.99 19.87 -13.31
C PRO A 315 16.94 18.49 -12.64
N VAL A 316 16.59 17.46 -13.42
CA VAL A 316 16.61 16.07 -12.95
C VAL A 316 18.04 15.62 -12.63
N GLN A 317 18.20 14.91 -11.50
CA GLN A 317 19.49 14.44 -11.02
C GLN A 317 19.82 13.06 -11.57
N GLU A 318 21.11 12.78 -11.80
CA GLU A 318 21.55 11.42 -12.14
C GLU A 318 21.24 10.44 -11.00
N ALA A 319 20.91 9.20 -11.35
CA ALA A 319 20.76 8.15 -10.37
C ALA A 319 22.13 7.71 -9.84
N ALA A 320 22.31 7.72 -8.52
CA ALA A 320 23.38 6.98 -7.88
C ALA A 320 23.17 5.46 -8.09
N PRO A 321 24.22 4.63 -7.97
CA PRO A 321 24.05 3.18 -7.97
C PRO A 321 23.01 2.75 -6.92
N PRO A 322 22.13 1.78 -7.22
CA PRO A 322 21.14 1.30 -6.26
C PRO A 322 21.79 0.82 -4.96
N GLU A 323 21.23 1.20 -3.81
CA GLU A 323 21.69 0.81 -2.47
C GLU A 323 21.50 -0.69 -2.19
N THR A 324 20.46 -1.29 -2.78
CA THR A 324 20.09 -2.70 -2.59
C THR A 324 19.30 -3.22 -3.79
N VAL A 325 19.11 -4.54 -3.86
CA VAL A 325 18.09 -5.14 -4.73
C VAL A 325 16.80 -5.35 -3.95
N VAL A 326 15.67 -5.01 -4.57
CA VAL A 326 14.33 -5.26 -4.03
C VAL A 326 13.55 -6.11 -5.03
N ALA A 327 13.07 -7.27 -4.60
CA ALA A 327 12.20 -8.13 -5.37
C ALA A 327 10.73 -7.88 -5.02
N LEU A 328 9.88 -7.93 -6.03
CA LEU A 328 8.43 -7.94 -5.97
C LEU A 328 7.95 -9.35 -6.34
N HIS A 329 7.13 -9.94 -5.50
CA HIS A 329 6.40 -11.16 -5.80
C HIS A 329 4.90 -10.89 -5.68
N GLN A 330 4.16 -11.08 -6.76
CA GLN A 330 2.70 -10.92 -6.76
C GLN A 330 2.05 -12.18 -6.19
N LEU A 331 0.93 -12.03 -5.47
CA LEU A 331 0.17 -13.14 -4.91
C LEU A 331 -1.07 -13.39 -5.78
N TYR A 332 -1.30 -14.65 -6.11
CA TYR A 332 -2.44 -15.10 -6.92
C TYR A 332 -3.08 -16.34 -6.30
N SER A 333 -4.37 -16.55 -6.55
CA SER A 333 -5.01 -17.83 -6.24
C SER A 333 -4.67 -18.85 -7.34
N PRO A 334 -4.30 -20.10 -6.98
CA PRO A 334 -4.06 -21.16 -7.96
C PRO A 334 -5.36 -21.73 -8.56
N VAL A 335 -6.51 -21.46 -7.95
CA VAL A 335 -7.82 -22.01 -8.33
C VAL A 335 -8.92 -20.97 -8.15
N ASP A 336 -10.04 -21.14 -8.84
CA ASP A 336 -11.27 -20.42 -8.51
C ASP A 336 -11.76 -20.92 -7.15
N ALA A 337 -11.71 -20.05 -6.14
CA ALA A 337 -11.99 -20.42 -4.78
C ALA A 337 -12.73 -19.33 -4.00
N VAL A 338 -13.36 -19.75 -2.91
CA VAL A 338 -13.76 -18.85 -1.84
C VAL A 338 -12.74 -18.98 -0.72
N VAL A 339 -12.18 -17.87 -0.27
CA VAL A 339 -11.31 -17.86 0.91
C VAL A 339 -12.16 -18.22 2.13
N ARG A 340 -11.82 -19.25 2.89
CA ARG A 340 -12.54 -19.71 4.10
C ARG A 340 -11.93 -19.19 5.39
N GLY A 341 -10.64 -18.89 5.34
CA GLY A 341 -9.85 -18.46 6.48
C GLY A 341 -8.54 -17.87 5.99
N VAL A 342 -8.02 -16.93 6.76
CA VAL A 342 -6.65 -16.44 6.63
C VAL A 342 -6.02 -16.69 8.00
N LYS A 343 -5.12 -17.67 8.08
CA LYS A 343 -4.39 -17.97 9.31
C LYS A 343 -3.39 -16.85 9.58
N PRO A 344 -3.09 -16.56 10.86
CA PRO A 344 -1.97 -15.68 11.19
C PRO A 344 -0.69 -16.21 10.53
N VAL A 345 -0.02 -15.34 9.77
CA VAL A 345 1.30 -15.67 9.21
C VAL A 345 2.32 -15.52 10.34
N ASN A 346 3.18 -16.52 10.53
CA ASN A 346 4.30 -16.43 11.47
C ASN A 346 5.21 -15.24 11.14
N ALA A 347 6.05 -14.83 12.09
CA ALA A 347 7.05 -13.79 11.86
C ALA A 347 7.86 -14.10 10.58
N LEU A 348 7.77 -13.20 9.61
CA LEU A 348 8.51 -13.26 8.36
C LEU A 348 9.98 -12.89 8.60
N THR A 349 10.85 -13.25 7.67
CA THR A 349 12.28 -12.98 7.82
C THR A 349 12.57 -11.47 7.73
N PRO A 350 13.67 -10.97 8.33
CA PRO A 350 14.02 -9.53 8.31
C PRO A 350 14.22 -8.94 6.91
N GLU A 351 14.46 -9.79 5.90
CA GLU A 351 14.59 -9.41 4.50
C GLU A 351 13.27 -8.97 3.87
N VAL A 352 12.12 -9.40 4.43
CA VAL A 352 10.80 -8.98 3.96
C VAL A 352 10.51 -7.57 4.46
N VAL A 353 10.41 -6.64 3.52
CA VAL A 353 10.23 -5.21 3.83
C VAL A 353 8.75 -4.85 3.90
N GLU A 354 7.95 -5.45 3.04
CA GLU A 354 6.54 -5.12 2.90
C GLU A 354 5.75 -6.31 2.40
N THR A 355 4.57 -6.52 2.96
CA THR A 355 3.62 -7.52 2.48
C THR A 355 2.24 -6.93 2.45
N HIS A 356 1.46 -7.29 1.45
CA HIS A 356 0.08 -6.91 1.35
C HIS A 356 -0.74 -8.09 0.85
N LEU A 357 -1.83 -8.39 1.54
CA LEU A 357 -2.83 -9.38 1.12
C LEU A 357 -4.16 -8.64 1.05
N ALA A 358 -4.75 -8.63 -0.15
CA ALA A 358 -5.95 -7.88 -0.51
C ALA A 358 -7.22 -8.74 -0.47
N VAL A 359 -7.20 -9.87 0.26
CA VAL A 359 -8.31 -10.82 0.36
C VAL A 359 -8.60 -11.20 1.81
N GLU A 360 -9.88 -11.40 2.10
CA GLU A 360 -10.40 -11.79 3.40
C GLU A 360 -11.27 -13.06 3.28
N PRO A 361 -11.49 -13.81 4.38
CA PRO A 361 -12.37 -14.97 4.37
C PRO A 361 -13.77 -14.61 3.86
N GLY A 362 -14.26 -15.21 2.79
CA GLY A 362 -15.55 -14.93 2.15
C GLY A 362 -15.40 -14.37 0.74
N ASP A 363 -14.24 -13.80 0.42
CA ASP A 363 -13.96 -13.26 -0.90
C ASP A 363 -13.84 -14.40 -1.93
N ARG A 364 -14.40 -14.15 -3.12
CA ARG A 364 -14.16 -15.00 -4.29
C ARG A 364 -12.86 -14.58 -4.92
N VAL A 365 -11.95 -15.52 -5.09
CA VAL A 365 -10.67 -15.30 -5.74
C VAL A 365 -10.62 -16.13 -7.02
N PRO A 366 -10.49 -15.50 -8.19
CA PRO A 366 -10.30 -16.23 -9.44
C PRO A 366 -8.90 -16.84 -9.50
N ALA A 367 -8.77 -17.96 -10.20
CA ALA A 367 -7.48 -18.45 -10.67
C ALA A 367 -6.80 -17.40 -11.57
N LEU A 368 -5.46 -17.38 -11.55
CA LEU A 368 -4.65 -16.49 -12.39
C LEU A 368 -4.98 -16.59 -13.88
N ARG A 369 -5.48 -15.50 -14.46
CA ARG A 369 -5.70 -15.32 -15.91
C ARG A 369 -5.09 -14.01 -16.39
N THR A 370 -5.27 -12.95 -15.62
CA THR A 370 -4.82 -11.59 -15.92
C THR A 370 -4.21 -10.90 -14.70
N ASN A 371 -3.65 -9.71 -14.90
CA ASN A 371 -3.18 -8.85 -13.81
C ASN A 371 -4.30 -8.41 -12.82
N HIS A 372 -5.59 -8.56 -13.16
CA HIS A 372 -6.71 -8.23 -12.28
C HIS A 372 -6.96 -9.27 -11.19
N ASP A 373 -6.46 -10.50 -11.37
CA ASP A 373 -6.68 -11.63 -10.44
C ASP A 373 -5.72 -11.62 -9.24
N ARG A 374 -4.89 -10.57 -9.12
CA ARG A 374 -3.94 -10.41 -8.02
C ARG A 374 -4.66 -10.27 -6.69
N ILE A 375 -4.23 -11.05 -5.70
CA ILE A 375 -4.76 -11.03 -4.34
C ILE A 375 -3.81 -10.40 -3.33
N GLY A 376 -2.65 -9.89 -3.77
CA GLY A 376 -1.65 -9.26 -2.90
C GLY A 376 -0.25 -9.20 -3.51
N TYR A 377 0.74 -8.81 -2.70
CA TYR A 377 2.15 -8.78 -3.08
C TYR A 377 3.10 -8.88 -1.87
N VAL A 378 4.36 -9.16 -2.16
CA VAL A 378 5.49 -9.14 -1.21
C VAL A 378 6.65 -8.35 -1.80
N LEU A 379 7.28 -7.49 -0.99
CA LEU A 379 8.57 -6.87 -1.27
C LEU A 379 9.64 -7.41 -0.31
N ALA A 380 10.77 -7.87 -0.85
CA ALA A 380 11.91 -8.31 -0.06
C ALA A 380 13.22 -7.72 -0.58
N ARG A 381 14.16 -7.43 0.33
CA ARG A 381 15.50 -6.92 0.04
C ARG A 381 16.53 -8.04 -0.02
N GLY A 382 17.55 -7.86 -0.85
CA GLY A 382 18.68 -8.78 -0.90
C GLY A 382 19.90 -8.17 -1.57
N ARG A 383 21.07 -8.80 -1.34
CA ARG A 383 22.34 -8.41 -1.98
C ARG A 383 22.38 -8.75 -3.48
N THR A 384 21.55 -9.69 -3.92
CA THR A 384 21.38 -10.09 -5.34
C THR A 384 19.89 -10.23 -5.67
N GLY A 385 19.54 -10.13 -6.95
CA GLY A 385 18.16 -10.37 -7.42
C GLY A 385 17.62 -11.73 -7.02
N GLU A 386 18.45 -12.76 -7.12
CA GLU A 386 18.09 -14.11 -6.70
C GLU A 386 17.82 -14.22 -5.20
N ALA A 387 18.63 -13.60 -4.35
CA ALA A 387 18.44 -13.63 -2.90
C ALA A 387 17.15 -12.89 -2.50
N ALA A 388 16.92 -11.71 -3.08
CA ALA A 388 15.69 -10.95 -2.86
C ALA A 388 14.45 -11.72 -3.36
N ALA A 389 14.53 -12.32 -4.55
CA ALA A 389 13.43 -13.08 -5.14
C ALA A 389 13.10 -14.35 -4.33
N ARG A 390 14.12 -15.07 -3.83
CA ARG A 390 13.92 -16.21 -2.93
C ARG A 390 13.21 -15.80 -1.64
N ALA A 391 13.67 -14.74 -0.98
CA ALA A 391 13.02 -14.23 0.23
C ALA A 391 11.56 -13.82 -0.01
N ALA A 392 11.28 -13.14 -1.14
CA ALA A 392 9.92 -12.77 -1.51
C ALA A 392 9.03 -14.00 -1.82
N ALA A 393 9.55 -15.00 -2.53
CA ALA A 393 8.84 -16.23 -2.85
C ALA A 393 8.58 -17.10 -1.61
N ASP A 394 9.54 -17.17 -0.69
CA ASP A 394 9.38 -17.88 0.58
C ASP A 394 8.27 -17.27 1.42
N ALA A 395 8.28 -15.94 1.59
CA ALA A 395 7.22 -15.22 2.27
C ALA A 395 5.87 -15.37 1.55
N ALA A 396 5.85 -15.32 0.20
CA ALA A 396 4.64 -15.55 -0.59
C ALA A 396 4.05 -16.94 -0.34
N ARG A 397 4.87 -18.01 -0.32
CA ARG A 397 4.42 -19.37 0.02
C ARG A 397 3.82 -19.43 1.42
N HIS A 398 4.48 -18.82 2.41
CA HIS A 398 3.95 -18.77 3.78
C HIS A 398 2.58 -18.07 3.83
N ILE A 399 2.45 -16.92 3.15
CA ILE A 399 1.18 -16.19 3.08
C ILE A 399 0.11 -17.01 2.36
N LEU A 400 0.43 -17.66 1.22
CA LEU A 400 -0.54 -18.47 0.49
C LEU A 400 -0.99 -19.71 1.28
N THR A 401 -0.09 -20.37 2.02
CA THR A 401 -0.47 -21.49 2.91
C THR A 401 -1.31 -21.06 4.10
N SER A 402 -1.28 -19.77 4.44
CA SER A 402 -2.19 -19.21 5.44
C SER A 402 -3.62 -19.09 4.93
N LEU A 403 -3.84 -19.11 3.61
CA LEU A 403 -5.17 -19.08 3.01
C LEU A 403 -5.81 -20.48 3.07
N GLU A 404 -6.96 -20.58 3.70
CA GLU A 404 -7.82 -21.76 3.59
C GLU A 404 -8.71 -21.56 2.37
N LEU A 405 -8.40 -22.19 1.24
CA LEU A 405 -9.20 -22.04 0.02
C LEU A 405 -10.21 -23.19 -0.10
N GLN A 406 -11.49 -22.86 -0.28
CA GLN A 406 -12.46 -23.84 -0.76
C GLN A 406 -12.63 -23.66 -2.27
N ALA A 407 -12.10 -24.63 -3.02
CA ALA A 407 -12.29 -24.71 -4.46
C ALA A 407 -13.79 -24.73 -4.80
N GLN A 408 -14.20 -23.91 -5.76
CA GLN A 408 -15.51 -24.04 -6.35
C GLN A 408 -15.48 -25.15 -7.43
N PRO A 409 -16.54 -25.94 -7.60
CA PRO A 409 -16.66 -26.79 -8.77
C PRO A 409 -16.60 -25.89 -10.01
N ALA A 410 -15.59 -26.12 -10.85
CA ALA A 410 -15.36 -25.28 -12.02
C ALA A 410 -16.63 -25.22 -12.89
N PRO A 411 -16.98 -24.04 -13.45
CA PRO A 411 -17.84 -23.99 -14.63
C PRO A 411 -17.22 -24.91 -15.69
N ARG A 412 -18.02 -25.73 -16.38
CA ARG A 412 -17.53 -26.54 -17.51
C ARG A 412 -17.11 -25.59 -18.63
N THR A 413 -15.86 -25.17 -18.63
CA THR A 413 -15.21 -24.59 -19.81
C THR A 413 -15.09 -25.71 -20.86
N PRO A 414 -15.28 -25.43 -22.16
CA PRO A 414 -15.04 -26.43 -23.20
C PRO A 414 -13.62 -26.97 -23.03
N ALA A 415 -13.46 -28.30 -23.05
CA ALA A 415 -12.14 -28.89 -23.04
C ALA A 415 -11.32 -28.28 -24.17
N ALA A 416 -10.08 -27.88 -23.88
CA ALA A 416 -9.10 -27.58 -24.92
C ALA A 416 -9.12 -28.75 -25.93
N PRO A 417 -9.08 -28.48 -27.25
CA PRO A 417 -9.07 -29.56 -28.22
C PRO A 417 -7.94 -30.51 -27.88
N ALA A 418 -8.24 -31.82 -27.87
CA ALA A 418 -7.22 -32.84 -27.72
C ALA A 418 -6.09 -32.55 -28.73
N PRO A 419 -4.81 -32.79 -28.37
CA PRO A 419 -3.67 -32.29 -29.12
C PRO A 419 -3.53 -32.85 -30.56
N ASP A 420 -4.50 -33.64 -31.03
CA ASP A 420 -4.48 -34.45 -32.25
C ASP A 420 -4.62 -33.66 -33.56
N THR A 421 -4.62 -32.32 -33.53
CA THR A 421 -4.84 -31.50 -34.73
C THR A 421 -3.78 -30.40 -35.00
N VAL A 422 -2.65 -30.38 -34.29
CA VAL A 422 -1.58 -29.37 -34.50
C VAL A 422 -0.40 -29.95 -35.31
N PRO A 423 0.11 -29.27 -36.37
CA PRO A 423 1.33 -29.68 -37.06
C PRO A 423 2.56 -29.55 -36.13
N CYS A 424 3.43 -30.56 -36.10
CA CYS A 424 4.44 -30.75 -35.06
C CYS A 424 5.87 -30.47 -35.58
N GLY A 425 6.66 -29.65 -34.87
CA GLY A 425 8.09 -29.40 -35.15
C GLY A 425 9.02 -30.57 -34.78
N ASP A 426 10.33 -30.33 -34.75
CA ASP A 426 11.36 -31.33 -34.45
C ASP A 426 11.18 -31.98 -33.08
N HIS A 427 11.41 -33.28 -32.98
CA HIS A 427 11.31 -34.03 -31.72
C HIS A 427 12.54 -33.83 -30.84
N LEU A 428 12.35 -33.18 -29.68
CA LEU A 428 13.43 -32.86 -28.75
C LEU A 428 13.41 -33.77 -27.51
N LEU A 429 14.58 -34.07 -26.95
CA LEU A 429 14.75 -34.78 -25.69
C LEU A 429 15.40 -33.87 -24.64
N VAL A 430 14.80 -33.74 -23.46
CA VAL A 430 15.37 -32.92 -22.37
C VAL A 430 15.67 -33.79 -21.15
N LEU A 431 16.83 -33.57 -20.56
CA LEU A 431 17.23 -34.14 -19.26
C LEU A 431 16.97 -33.10 -18.16
N LEU A 432 16.10 -33.44 -17.22
CA LEU A 432 15.72 -32.56 -16.10
C LEU A 432 16.12 -33.19 -14.75
N GLY A 433 16.84 -32.44 -13.92
CA GLY A 433 17.14 -32.75 -12.52
C GLY A 433 16.19 -32.06 -11.54
N ALA A 434 16.27 -32.42 -10.26
CA ALA A 434 15.43 -31.83 -9.20
C ALA A 434 15.73 -30.35 -8.95
N ASP A 435 16.98 -29.93 -9.17
CA ASP A 435 17.42 -28.54 -9.00
C ASP A 435 17.20 -27.67 -10.25
N ASP A 436 16.74 -28.26 -11.36
CA ASP A 436 16.49 -27.55 -12.62
C ASP A 436 15.11 -26.86 -12.58
N PRO A 437 14.96 -25.62 -13.10
CA PRO A 437 13.69 -24.93 -13.17
C PRO A 437 12.81 -25.52 -14.29
N ALA A 438 12.27 -26.72 -14.06
CA ALA A 438 11.58 -27.55 -15.05
C ALA A 438 10.48 -26.79 -15.81
N GLU A 439 9.69 -25.96 -15.12
CA GLU A 439 8.65 -25.14 -15.74
C GLU A 439 9.21 -24.17 -16.80
N ARG A 440 10.28 -23.44 -16.49
CA ARG A 440 10.90 -22.47 -17.41
C ARG A 440 11.55 -23.18 -18.60
N ILE A 441 12.17 -24.33 -18.35
CA ILE A 441 12.83 -25.13 -19.39
C ILE A 441 11.80 -25.73 -20.34
N LEU A 442 10.75 -26.34 -19.79
CA LEU A 442 9.66 -26.89 -20.58
C LEU A 442 8.99 -25.78 -21.39
N ALA A 443 8.67 -24.62 -20.79
CA ALA A 443 8.09 -23.48 -21.50
C ALA A 443 8.99 -22.94 -22.63
N ALA A 444 10.31 -22.84 -22.40
CA ALA A 444 11.26 -22.39 -23.41
C ALA A 444 11.35 -23.37 -24.59
N VAL A 445 11.30 -24.68 -24.32
CA VAL A 445 11.31 -25.71 -25.37
C VAL A 445 9.97 -25.78 -26.10
N GLY A 446 8.87 -25.53 -25.39
CA GLY A 446 7.53 -25.45 -25.96
C GLY A 446 7.29 -24.28 -26.90
N ALA A 447 8.13 -23.24 -26.83
CA ALA A 447 8.14 -22.18 -27.82
C ALA A 447 8.68 -22.65 -29.19
N VAL A 448 9.36 -23.80 -29.24
CA VAL A 448 10.06 -24.31 -30.43
C VAL A 448 9.43 -25.60 -30.95
N THR A 449 8.89 -26.45 -30.08
CA THR A 449 8.23 -27.69 -30.50
C THR A 449 7.16 -28.14 -29.51
N ALA A 450 6.07 -28.70 -30.05
CA ALA A 450 5.10 -29.47 -29.28
C ALA A 450 5.52 -30.94 -29.11
N ARG A 451 6.65 -31.37 -29.72
CA ARG A 451 7.18 -32.73 -29.71
C ARG A 451 8.39 -32.83 -28.79
N LEU A 452 8.15 -33.14 -27.52
CA LEU A 452 9.14 -33.09 -26.45
C LEU A 452 9.07 -34.34 -25.59
N SER A 453 10.17 -35.08 -25.52
CA SER A 453 10.37 -36.18 -24.58
C SER A 453 11.27 -35.74 -23.42
N VAL A 454 11.07 -36.31 -22.25
CA VAL A 454 11.80 -35.95 -21.03
C VAL A 454 12.38 -37.19 -20.37
N VAL A 455 13.66 -37.12 -20.00
CA VAL A 455 14.27 -38.04 -19.03
C VAL A 455 14.47 -37.30 -17.72
N TRP A 456 13.67 -37.66 -16.72
CA TRP A 456 13.73 -37.11 -15.37
C TRP A 456 14.81 -37.81 -14.54
N THR A 457 15.67 -37.03 -13.90
CA THR A 457 16.85 -37.47 -13.15
C THR A 457 16.85 -37.02 -11.69
N GLY A 458 15.85 -36.24 -11.27
CA GLY A 458 15.77 -35.59 -9.95
C GLY A 458 15.30 -36.46 -8.78
N GLY A 459 14.91 -37.72 -9.00
CA GLY A 459 14.24 -38.52 -7.97
C GLY A 459 12.75 -38.18 -7.84
N PRO A 460 12.01 -38.72 -6.85
CA PRO A 460 10.56 -38.60 -6.79
C PRO A 460 10.04 -37.17 -6.50
N ASP A 461 10.85 -36.34 -5.84
CA ASP A 461 10.48 -34.98 -5.47
C ASP A 461 10.45 -34.07 -6.72
N GLY A 462 9.31 -33.42 -6.96
CA GLY A 462 9.10 -32.51 -8.09
C GLY A 462 8.77 -33.18 -9.44
N GLU A 463 8.89 -34.51 -9.55
CA GLU A 463 8.60 -35.23 -10.81
C GLU A 463 7.12 -35.09 -11.20
N ASP A 464 6.21 -35.30 -10.25
CA ASP A 464 4.77 -35.32 -10.54
C ASP A 464 4.25 -33.96 -11.04
N GLU A 465 4.77 -32.87 -10.50
CA GLU A 465 4.44 -31.51 -10.90
C GLU A 465 4.96 -31.20 -12.31
N ALA A 466 6.26 -31.47 -12.57
CA ALA A 466 6.88 -31.27 -13.87
C ALA A 466 6.27 -32.16 -14.96
N ARG A 467 5.94 -33.41 -14.62
CA ARG A 467 5.29 -34.38 -15.53
C ARG A 467 3.85 -34.00 -15.83
N THR A 468 3.12 -33.48 -14.84
CA THR A 468 1.75 -32.97 -15.04
C THR A 468 1.76 -31.76 -15.96
N LEU A 469 2.70 -30.83 -15.76
CA LEU A 469 2.90 -29.69 -16.65
C LEU A 469 3.24 -30.16 -18.07
N TRP A 470 4.19 -31.09 -18.21
CA TRP A 470 4.58 -31.60 -19.52
C TRP A 470 3.42 -32.28 -20.28
N ARG A 471 2.65 -33.14 -19.60
CA ARG A 471 1.50 -33.85 -20.21
C ARG A 471 0.43 -32.92 -20.75
N ARG A 472 0.30 -31.71 -20.20
CA ARG A 472 -0.69 -30.71 -20.64
C ARG A 472 -0.31 -30.07 -21.97
N HIS A 473 0.97 -30.00 -22.30
CA HIS A 473 1.47 -29.13 -23.37
C HIS A 473 2.29 -29.84 -24.46
N TYR A 474 2.73 -31.08 -24.23
CA TYR A 474 3.66 -31.76 -25.15
C TYR A 474 3.23 -33.17 -25.53
N ARG A 475 3.70 -33.60 -26.71
CA ARG A 475 3.65 -34.98 -27.22
C ARG A 475 5.05 -35.58 -27.11
N GLY A 476 5.19 -36.76 -26.55
CA GLY A 476 6.47 -37.46 -26.44
C GLY A 476 6.44 -38.51 -25.34
N GLN A 477 7.60 -38.90 -24.85
CA GLN A 477 7.74 -39.86 -23.77
C GLN A 477 8.37 -39.21 -22.54
N TRP A 478 7.78 -39.46 -21.38
CA TRP A 478 8.39 -39.17 -20.09
C TRP A 478 8.96 -40.45 -19.50
N ARG A 479 10.24 -40.45 -19.11
CA ARG A 479 10.89 -41.55 -18.42
C ARG A 479 11.67 -41.03 -17.22
N SER A 480 11.73 -41.81 -16.16
CA SER A 480 12.50 -41.47 -14.96
C SER A 480 13.67 -42.42 -14.84
N ALA A 481 14.86 -41.88 -14.59
CA ALA A 481 16.09 -42.65 -14.50
C ALA A 481 17.07 -41.96 -13.54
N SER A 482 17.56 -42.69 -12.55
CA SER A 482 18.40 -42.16 -11.47
C SER A 482 19.89 -42.49 -11.62
N SER A 483 20.26 -43.29 -12.63
CA SER A 483 21.66 -43.70 -12.89
C SER A 483 22.06 -43.44 -14.34
N GLY A 484 23.35 -43.19 -14.59
CA GLY A 484 23.88 -42.93 -15.94
C GLY A 484 23.55 -44.02 -16.98
N PRO A 485 23.67 -45.34 -16.66
CA PRO A 485 23.22 -46.42 -17.54
C PRO A 485 21.71 -46.39 -17.84
N ASP A 486 20.87 -46.09 -16.85
CA ASP A 486 19.41 -46.06 -17.01
C ASP A 486 18.96 -44.86 -17.85
N ILE A 487 19.65 -43.72 -17.71
CA ILE A 487 19.43 -42.53 -18.53
C ILE A 487 19.72 -42.82 -20.00
N ARG A 488 20.83 -43.54 -20.29
CA ARG A 488 21.15 -43.97 -21.66
C ARG A 488 20.13 -44.96 -22.21
N ALA A 489 19.66 -45.91 -21.40
CA ALA A 489 18.62 -46.85 -21.80
C ALA A 489 17.29 -46.13 -22.09
N ALA A 490 16.90 -45.18 -21.24
CA ALA A 490 15.69 -44.36 -21.43
C ALA A 490 15.77 -43.53 -22.71
N ALA A 491 16.87 -42.82 -22.94
CA ALA A 491 17.07 -42.04 -24.17
C ALA A 491 17.02 -42.91 -25.44
N ARG A 492 17.63 -44.11 -25.42
CA ARG A 492 17.56 -45.08 -26.53
C ARG A 492 16.14 -45.57 -26.79
N LEU A 493 15.36 -45.86 -25.75
CA LEU A 493 13.96 -46.28 -25.89
C LEU A 493 13.07 -45.18 -26.46
N ILE A 494 13.31 -43.93 -26.03
CA ILE A 494 12.59 -42.76 -26.55
C ILE A 494 12.91 -42.58 -28.05
N HIS A 495 14.20 -42.58 -28.41
CA HIS A 495 14.64 -42.42 -29.80
C HIS A 495 14.21 -43.59 -30.71
N ALA A 496 14.18 -44.83 -30.18
CA ALA A 496 13.76 -46.00 -30.94
C ALA A 496 12.25 -46.04 -31.20
N ALA A 497 11.45 -45.52 -30.26
CA ALA A 497 10.00 -45.38 -30.45
C ALA A 497 9.69 -44.25 -31.42
N GLU A 498 10.47 -43.17 -31.38
CA GLU A 498 10.35 -42.06 -32.32
C GLU A 498 11.68 -41.27 -32.41
N PRO A 499 12.21 -41.01 -33.62
CA PRO A 499 13.50 -40.34 -33.77
C PRO A 499 13.55 -38.98 -33.06
N VAL A 500 14.46 -38.87 -32.10
CA VAL A 500 14.82 -37.60 -31.45
C VAL A 500 15.83 -36.87 -32.32
N HIS A 501 15.53 -35.61 -32.64
CA HIS A 501 16.30 -34.73 -33.51
C HIS A 501 17.38 -33.96 -32.75
N ALA A 502 17.16 -33.60 -31.48
CA ALA A 502 18.21 -33.06 -30.61
C ALA A 502 17.94 -33.33 -29.12
N ALA A 503 19.01 -33.32 -28.31
CA ALA A 503 18.95 -33.54 -26.87
C ALA A 503 19.57 -32.36 -26.09
N LEU A 504 18.91 -31.94 -25.01
CA LEU A 504 19.28 -30.76 -24.20
C LEU A 504 19.47 -31.14 -22.72
N THR A 505 20.50 -30.58 -22.06
CA THR A 505 20.74 -30.70 -20.62
C THR A 505 21.38 -29.41 -20.06
N LEU A 506 20.98 -29.01 -18.85
CA LEU A 506 21.46 -27.79 -18.18
C LEU A 506 22.32 -28.05 -16.94
N SER A 507 22.48 -29.31 -16.52
CA SER A 507 23.25 -29.69 -15.33
C SER A 507 24.72 -30.03 -15.67
N PRO A 508 25.72 -29.52 -14.93
CA PRO A 508 27.14 -29.87 -15.11
C PRO A 508 27.52 -31.26 -14.55
N SER A 509 26.55 -32.12 -14.23
CA SER A 509 26.72 -33.43 -13.59
C SER A 509 27.65 -34.40 -14.36
N PRO A 510 28.26 -35.41 -13.70
CA PRO A 510 29.04 -36.48 -14.34
C PRO A 510 28.30 -37.19 -15.48
N VAL A 511 26.96 -37.17 -15.46
CA VAL A 511 26.09 -37.72 -16.52
C VAL A 511 26.19 -36.91 -17.82
N ALA A 512 26.35 -35.58 -17.72
CA ALA A 512 26.60 -34.69 -18.87
C ALA A 512 28.03 -34.83 -19.43
N ARG A 513 28.93 -35.50 -18.70
CA ARG A 513 30.26 -35.93 -19.18
C ARG A 513 30.14 -37.22 -19.99
N GLN A 514 29.34 -38.19 -19.52
CA GLN A 514 29.10 -39.46 -20.22
C GLN A 514 28.30 -39.35 -21.54
N LEU A 515 27.48 -38.30 -21.72
CA LEU A 515 26.86 -37.95 -23.01
C LEU A 515 27.82 -37.19 -23.94
N ARG A 516 28.79 -36.44 -23.37
CA ARG A 516 29.85 -35.75 -24.11
C ARG A 516 30.90 -36.70 -24.67
N ASP A 517 31.23 -37.76 -23.93
CA ASP A 517 32.21 -38.78 -24.34
C ASP A 517 31.70 -39.68 -25.48
N GLY A 518 30.41 -39.60 -25.83
CA GLY A 518 29.79 -40.29 -26.96
C GLY A 518 29.48 -39.40 -28.17
N ALA A 519 29.83 -38.11 -28.13
CA ALA A 519 29.59 -37.16 -29.21
C ALA A 519 30.92 -36.75 -29.89
N PRO A 520 30.97 -36.64 -31.23
CA PRO A 520 32.19 -36.30 -31.96
C PRO A 520 32.71 -34.91 -31.59
N ALA A 521 34.02 -34.83 -31.34
CA ALA A 521 34.70 -33.70 -30.71
C ALA A 521 34.88 -32.48 -31.64
N ALA A 522 34.77 -31.28 -31.06
CA ALA A 522 35.38 -30.06 -31.58
C ALA A 522 35.98 -29.24 -30.42
N ASP A 523 37.14 -28.65 -30.69
CA ASP A 523 38.20 -28.20 -29.78
C ASP A 523 37.82 -27.26 -28.63
N ARG A 524 38.46 -27.48 -27.47
CA ARG A 524 38.45 -26.59 -26.30
C ARG A 524 39.79 -25.87 -26.17
N ALA A 525 39.78 -24.52 -26.19
CA ALA A 525 40.93 -23.70 -25.84
C ALA A 525 41.18 -23.69 -24.32
N ALA A 526 42.47 -23.66 -23.95
CA ALA A 526 43.09 -24.02 -22.69
C ALA A 526 42.59 -23.34 -21.39
N ALA A 527 42.64 -24.10 -20.29
CA ALA A 527 42.53 -23.61 -18.91
C ALA A 527 43.85 -22.92 -18.45
N PRO A 528 43.81 -21.96 -17.50
CA PRO A 528 45.01 -21.24 -17.06
C PRO A 528 45.98 -22.12 -16.22
N PRO A 529 47.28 -21.80 -16.21
CA PRO A 529 48.33 -22.65 -15.62
C PRO A 529 48.48 -22.44 -14.09
N ARG A 530 48.83 -23.52 -13.38
CA ARG A 530 49.01 -23.57 -11.90
C ARG A 530 50.40 -23.05 -11.47
N GLY A 531 50.46 -22.14 -10.49
CA GLY A 531 51.71 -21.52 -10.01
C GLY A 531 51.58 -20.72 -8.69
N HIS A 532 52.65 -20.05 -8.25
CA HIS A 532 52.68 -19.23 -7.02
C HIS A 532 52.11 -17.83 -7.27
N THR A 533 51.32 -17.31 -6.33
CA THR A 533 50.63 -16.02 -6.45
C THR A 533 51.11 -15.03 -5.38
N VAL A 534 51.55 -13.83 -5.76
CA VAL A 534 51.97 -12.74 -4.86
C VAL A 534 51.04 -11.54 -5.00
N VAL A 535 50.51 -11.03 -3.89
CA VAL A 535 49.62 -9.85 -3.87
C VAL A 535 50.43 -8.62 -3.44
N VAL A 536 50.34 -7.54 -4.22
CA VAL A 536 51.10 -6.30 -4.00
C VAL A 536 50.15 -5.10 -4.04
N ALA A 537 50.30 -4.19 -3.08
CA ALA A 537 49.60 -2.91 -3.07
C ALA A 537 50.57 -1.76 -3.40
N ALA A 538 50.18 -0.92 -4.36
CA ALA A 538 50.93 0.27 -4.76
C ALA A 538 50.06 1.53 -4.65
N HIS A 539 50.57 2.53 -3.93
CA HIS A 539 49.91 3.82 -3.77
C HIS A 539 50.94 4.94 -3.72
N ARG A 540 50.77 5.98 -4.55
CA ARG A 540 51.60 7.20 -4.58
C ARG A 540 53.10 6.93 -4.65
N GLY A 541 53.50 6.01 -5.53
CA GLY A 541 54.92 5.65 -5.76
C GLY A 541 55.51 4.67 -4.75
N THR A 542 54.74 4.27 -3.73
CA THR A 542 55.15 3.28 -2.72
C THR A 542 54.45 1.96 -2.98
N ALA A 543 55.20 0.87 -3.13
CA ALA A 543 54.66 -0.48 -3.35
C ALA A 543 55.15 -1.44 -2.27
N ARG A 544 54.24 -2.28 -1.75
CA ARG A 544 54.53 -3.29 -0.71
C ARG A 544 53.81 -4.60 -1.02
N ALA A 545 54.51 -5.72 -0.84
CA ALA A 545 53.90 -7.05 -0.90
C ALA A 545 53.04 -7.28 0.35
N LEU A 546 51.82 -7.77 0.14
CA LEU A 546 50.86 -8.06 1.20
C LEU A 546 50.82 -9.55 1.55
N ALA A 547 50.97 -10.42 0.54
CA ALA A 547 50.84 -11.87 0.72
C ALA A 547 51.53 -12.67 -0.40
N VAL A 548 51.96 -13.89 -0.08
CA VAL A 548 52.37 -14.93 -1.05
C VAL A 548 51.49 -16.17 -0.81
N ILE A 549 50.90 -16.70 -1.86
CA ILE A 549 49.90 -17.78 -1.88
C ILE A 549 50.43 -18.87 -2.81
N ASP A 550 50.44 -20.11 -2.33
CA ASP A 550 50.80 -21.28 -3.14
C ASP A 550 49.52 -21.97 -3.63
N GLU A 551 49.29 -22.04 -4.95
CA GLU A 551 48.05 -22.62 -5.52
C GLU A 551 48.04 -24.16 -5.50
N GLU A 552 49.15 -24.84 -5.19
CA GLU A 552 49.17 -26.31 -5.06
C GLU A 552 48.61 -26.83 -3.73
N GLN A 553 48.45 -25.98 -2.71
CA GLN A 553 47.91 -26.38 -1.40
C GLN A 553 46.82 -25.40 -0.95
N ASP A 554 45.59 -25.68 -1.40
CA ASP A 554 44.34 -24.96 -1.07
C ASP A 554 44.47 -23.96 0.09
N ALA A 555 44.64 -22.70 -0.30
CA ALA A 555 44.49 -21.47 0.49
C ALA A 555 45.20 -21.44 1.86
N ARG A 556 46.53 -21.22 1.86
CA ARG A 556 47.24 -20.65 3.02
C ARG A 556 47.90 -19.31 2.67
N LEU A 557 47.39 -18.23 3.26
CA LEU A 557 48.11 -16.97 3.45
C LEU A 557 49.27 -17.26 4.42
N CYS A 558 50.46 -17.52 3.91
CA CYS A 558 51.54 -17.97 4.79
C CYS A 558 52.51 -16.85 5.15
N PRO A 559 52.76 -16.62 6.45
CA PRO A 559 54.02 -16.06 6.94
C PRO A 559 55.16 -17.11 6.99
N SER A 560 54.92 -18.42 6.76
CA SER A 560 55.90 -19.47 7.11
C SER A 560 55.95 -20.75 6.24
N GLY A 561 55.28 -20.81 5.08
CA GLY A 561 55.16 -22.04 4.27
C GLY A 561 56.09 -22.15 3.07
N LEU A 562 56.68 -21.03 2.64
CA LEU A 562 57.81 -20.99 1.71
C LEU A 562 59.08 -20.74 2.52
N SER A 563 60.22 -21.32 2.12
CA SER A 563 61.48 -20.98 2.78
C SER A 563 61.65 -19.46 2.75
N ALA A 564 61.93 -18.83 3.90
CA ALA A 564 62.04 -17.38 4.03
C ALA A 564 62.86 -16.67 2.93
N PRO A 565 63.94 -17.28 2.37
CA PRO A 565 64.67 -16.69 1.25
C PRO A 565 63.83 -16.57 -0.05
N LEU A 566 63.03 -17.60 -0.38
CA LEU A 566 62.26 -17.66 -1.62
C LEU A 566 61.02 -16.75 -1.58
N SER A 567 60.35 -16.64 -0.43
CA SER A 567 59.23 -15.70 -0.26
C SER A 567 59.69 -14.24 -0.36
N GLY A 568 60.87 -13.93 0.19
CA GLY A 568 61.48 -12.61 0.06
C GLY A 568 61.79 -12.25 -1.39
N LEU A 569 62.41 -13.18 -2.13
CA LEU A 569 62.75 -13.00 -3.53
C LEU A 569 61.52 -12.78 -4.43
N LEU A 570 60.46 -13.58 -4.27
CA LEU A 570 59.22 -13.43 -5.04
C LEU A 570 58.48 -12.12 -4.71
N ALA A 571 58.47 -11.72 -3.43
CA ALA A 571 57.89 -10.45 -3.00
C ALA A 571 58.63 -9.24 -3.59
N GLU A 572 59.96 -9.26 -3.58
CA GLU A 572 60.78 -8.19 -4.17
C GLU A 572 60.58 -8.07 -5.68
N ARG A 573 60.51 -9.21 -6.40
CA ARG A 573 60.26 -9.21 -7.84
C ARG A 573 58.86 -8.72 -8.19
N ALA A 574 57.84 -9.10 -7.42
CA ALA A 574 56.48 -8.61 -7.61
C ALA A 574 56.39 -7.10 -7.37
N VAL A 575 56.99 -6.60 -6.28
CA VAL A 575 57.05 -5.15 -5.99
C VAL A 575 57.78 -4.39 -7.10
N ARG A 576 58.87 -4.94 -7.63
CA ARG A 576 59.60 -4.37 -8.75
C ARG A 576 58.76 -4.35 -10.03
N ALA A 577 58.11 -5.46 -10.38
CA ALA A 577 57.27 -5.56 -11.58
C ALA A 577 56.10 -4.56 -11.55
N VAL A 578 55.43 -4.39 -10.40
CA VAL A 578 54.34 -3.41 -10.23
C VAL A 578 54.84 -1.97 -10.36
N ARG A 579 56.03 -1.67 -9.81
CA ARG A 579 56.67 -0.37 -9.96
C ARG A 579 57.08 -0.07 -11.40
N GLU A 580 57.69 -1.04 -12.10
CA GLU A 580 58.10 -0.91 -13.50
C GLU A 580 56.89 -0.78 -14.43
N ALA A 581 55.80 -1.50 -14.15
CA ALA A 581 54.53 -1.41 -14.88
C ALA A 581 53.69 -0.15 -14.55
N ARG A 582 54.11 0.66 -13.55
CA ARG A 582 53.45 1.90 -13.11
C ARG A 582 51.96 1.74 -12.76
N VAL A 583 51.60 0.64 -12.11
CA VAL A 583 50.21 0.36 -11.73
C VAL A 583 49.92 0.87 -10.31
N GLU A 584 48.86 1.67 -10.13
CA GLU A 584 48.32 2.02 -8.81
C GLU A 584 47.16 1.09 -8.42
N GLY A 585 47.09 0.70 -7.16
CA GLY A 585 46.09 -0.23 -6.61
C GLY A 585 46.66 -1.56 -6.14
N VAL A 586 45.77 -2.52 -5.83
CA VAL A 586 46.17 -3.87 -5.42
C VAL A 586 46.12 -4.79 -6.64
N VAL A 587 47.23 -5.47 -6.89
CA VAL A 587 47.40 -6.35 -8.05
C VAL A 587 47.97 -7.69 -7.64
N ARG A 588 47.58 -8.72 -8.39
CA ARG A 588 48.00 -10.09 -8.18
C ARG A 588 49.06 -10.46 -9.22
N CYS A 589 50.24 -10.88 -8.78
CA CYS A 589 51.32 -11.36 -9.63
C CYS A 589 51.34 -12.90 -9.58
N VAL A 590 51.23 -13.58 -10.72
CA VAL A 590 51.32 -15.05 -10.79
C VAL A 590 52.65 -15.46 -11.41
N PHE A 591 53.34 -16.38 -10.74
CA PHE A 591 54.58 -17.01 -11.17
C PHE A 591 54.31 -18.48 -11.51
N PRO A 592 54.63 -18.95 -12.72
CA PRO A 592 54.53 -20.37 -13.06
C PRO A 592 55.36 -21.23 -12.09
N SER A 593 54.91 -22.45 -11.82
CA SER A 593 55.42 -23.36 -10.77
C SER A 593 56.88 -23.81 -10.89
N ASP A 594 57.61 -23.40 -11.94
CA ASP A 594 59.00 -23.81 -12.12
C ASP A 594 59.94 -22.87 -11.34
N ARG A 595 60.61 -23.42 -10.32
CA ARG A 595 61.44 -22.70 -9.32
C ARG A 595 62.75 -22.12 -9.90
N SER A 596 62.74 -21.57 -11.12
CA SER A 596 63.90 -20.94 -11.74
C SER A 596 63.82 -19.41 -11.65
N ASP A 597 64.97 -18.77 -11.45
CA ASP A 597 65.11 -17.31 -11.36
C ASP A 597 64.73 -16.54 -12.65
N ALA A 598 64.32 -17.22 -13.73
CA ALA A 598 64.07 -16.61 -15.04
C ALA A 598 62.60 -16.31 -15.38
N CYS A 599 61.61 -16.70 -14.56
CA CYS A 599 60.19 -16.51 -14.92
C CYS A 599 59.71 -15.05 -14.80
N THR A 600 59.04 -14.56 -15.85
CA THR A 600 58.40 -13.24 -15.88
C THR A 600 57.05 -13.28 -15.16
N PRO A 601 56.77 -12.40 -14.17
CA PRO A 601 55.50 -12.38 -13.46
C PRO A 601 54.36 -11.95 -14.38
N LEU A 602 53.23 -12.67 -14.31
CA LEU A 602 51.99 -12.25 -14.95
C LEU A 602 51.18 -11.36 -14.00
N LEU A 603 50.91 -10.11 -14.40
CA LEU A 603 50.09 -9.17 -13.64
C LEU A 603 48.62 -9.38 -13.99
N LEU A 604 47.82 -9.74 -12.99
CA LEU A 604 46.38 -9.87 -13.09
C LEU A 604 45.69 -8.80 -12.22
N PRO A 605 44.63 -8.15 -12.73
CA PRO A 605 43.81 -7.27 -11.91
C PRO A 605 43.14 -8.08 -10.79
N GLY A 606 43.27 -7.68 -9.53
CA GLY A 606 42.65 -8.43 -8.45
C GLY A 606 42.85 -7.90 -7.03
N LEU A 607 41.86 -7.13 -6.57
CA LEU A 607 41.11 -7.24 -5.30
C LEU A 607 39.99 -6.19 -5.35
N ASP A 608 38.84 -6.47 -4.74
CA ASP A 608 37.62 -5.64 -4.85
C ASP A 608 37.60 -4.42 -3.92
N ALA A 609 36.65 -3.51 -4.15
CA ALA A 609 36.49 -2.26 -3.40
C ALA A 609 36.31 -2.47 -1.88
N ALA A 610 35.69 -3.58 -1.46
CA ALA A 610 35.50 -3.92 -0.06
C ALA A 610 36.83 -4.13 0.70
N THR A 611 37.89 -4.55 0.00
CA THR A 611 39.23 -4.75 0.57
C THR A 611 40.01 -3.43 0.68
N ILE A 612 39.71 -2.46 -0.21
CA ILE A 612 40.21 -1.09 -0.14
C ILE A 612 39.53 -0.33 1.01
N ASP A 613 38.22 -0.52 1.19
CA ASP A 613 37.43 0.07 2.27
C ASP A 613 37.83 -0.48 3.65
N LEU A 614 38.16 -1.77 3.77
CA LEU A 614 38.66 -2.38 5.01
C LEU A 614 40.04 -1.84 5.40
N TYR A 615 40.89 -1.49 4.43
CA TYR A 615 42.23 -0.91 4.64
C TYR A 615 42.16 0.58 5.04
N GLU A 616 41.26 1.34 4.41
CA GLU A 616 40.95 2.73 4.77
C GLU A 616 40.30 2.82 6.18
N ALA A 617 39.45 1.84 6.54
CA ALA A 617 38.76 1.79 7.84
C ALA A 617 39.64 1.34 9.04
N THR A 618 40.80 0.73 8.83
CA THR A 618 41.60 0.08 9.89
C THR A 618 42.75 0.92 10.46
N HIS A 619 42.88 2.21 10.09
CA HIS A 619 44.00 3.06 10.49
C HIS A 619 43.70 4.17 11.51
N THR A 620 42.94 3.88 12.59
CA THR A 620 43.09 4.61 13.88
C THR A 620 42.87 3.68 15.09
N ARG A 621 43.76 3.76 16.08
CA ARG A 621 44.32 2.60 16.81
C ARG A 621 43.73 2.30 18.20
N SER A 622 42.56 2.83 18.58
CA SER A 622 42.12 2.82 20.00
C SER A 622 40.82 2.07 20.30
N LEU A 623 39.90 1.92 19.33
CA LEU A 623 38.62 1.23 19.56
C LEU A 623 38.72 -0.29 19.39
N VAL A 624 39.67 -0.76 18.58
CA VAL A 624 39.92 -2.20 18.34
C VAL A 624 40.34 -2.91 19.62
N CYS A 625 41.16 -2.30 20.48
CA CYS A 625 41.54 -2.92 21.75
C CYS A 625 40.35 -3.06 22.71
N ALA A 626 39.48 -2.04 22.80
CA ALA A 626 38.32 -2.09 23.68
C ALA A 626 37.25 -3.08 23.20
N VAL A 627 37.02 -3.16 21.89
CA VAL A 627 36.05 -4.07 21.28
C VAL A 627 36.57 -5.51 21.23
N ALA A 628 37.86 -5.74 20.96
CA ALA A 628 38.45 -7.08 20.98
C ALA A 628 38.52 -7.67 22.41
N GLU A 629 38.82 -6.87 23.44
CA GLU A 629 38.80 -7.35 24.82
C GLU A 629 37.38 -7.64 25.32
N THR A 630 36.40 -6.82 24.92
CA THR A 630 34.98 -7.03 25.25
C THR A 630 34.40 -8.24 24.49
N ALA A 631 34.76 -8.44 23.22
CA ALA A 631 34.35 -9.60 22.42
C ALA A 631 34.98 -10.92 22.89
N LEU A 632 36.08 -10.87 23.65
CA LEU A 632 36.71 -12.02 24.33
C LEU A 632 36.31 -12.15 25.80
N GLY A 633 35.33 -11.37 26.29
CA GLY A 633 34.74 -11.50 27.63
C GLY A 633 35.52 -10.84 28.78
N ARG A 634 36.37 -9.83 28.52
CA ARG A 634 37.11 -9.08 29.56
C ARG A 634 36.60 -7.63 29.69
N THR A 635 36.67 -7.05 30.90
CA THR A 635 36.19 -5.68 31.18
C THR A 635 37.24 -4.61 30.82
N PRO A 636 36.91 -3.57 30.03
CA PRO A 636 37.88 -2.53 29.66
C PRO A 636 38.25 -1.63 30.85
N ARG A 637 39.55 -1.39 31.08
CA ARG A 637 40.03 -0.31 31.97
C ARG A 637 40.16 0.97 31.16
N GLY A 638 39.40 2.01 31.52
CA GLY A 638 39.36 3.28 30.78
C GLY A 638 40.46 4.28 31.15
N THR A 639 40.60 5.33 30.33
CA THR A 639 40.96 6.70 30.75
C THR A 639 40.46 7.71 29.71
N SER A 640 39.92 8.84 30.20
CA SER A 640 39.39 9.96 29.44
C SER A 640 40.47 10.99 29.02
N ARG A 641 40.06 11.89 28.10
CA ARG A 641 40.48 13.29 27.80
C ARG A 641 40.74 13.48 26.29
N GLY A 642 40.33 14.55 25.63
CA GLY A 642 39.71 15.81 26.08
C GLY A 642 39.14 16.61 24.91
N THR A 643 38.41 17.66 25.30
CA THR A 643 37.54 18.59 24.56
C THR A 643 38.19 19.32 23.38
N VAL A 644 37.43 19.52 22.29
CA VAL A 644 37.48 20.73 21.44
C VAL A 644 36.05 21.12 21.08
N ALA A 645 35.68 22.37 21.40
CA ALA A 645 34.33 22.91 21.27
C ALA A 645 33.83 22.92 19.81
N VAL A 646 32.55 22.57 19.60
CA VAL A 646 31.87 22.70 18.30
C VAL A 646 30.56 23.44 18.51
N GLN A 647 30.46 24.62 17.92
CA GLN A 647 29.23 25.40 17.79
C GLN A 647 28.21 24.61 16.95
N ARG A 648 27.02 24.33 17.51
CA ARG A 648 25.94 23.68 16.76
C ARG A 648 24.60 24.38 17.02
N ASP A 649 23.92 24.69 15.92
CA ASP A 649 22.49 25.00 15.96
C ASP A 649 21.71 23.70 16.14
N VAL A 650 20.84 23.66 17.15
CA VAL A 650 19.99 22.50 17.42
C VAL A 650 18.56 22.85 17.02
N PRO A 651 17.99 22.19 16.00
CA PRO A 651 16.58 22.36 15.67
C PRO A 651 15.72 21.61 16.69
N THR A 652 14.72 22.28 17.26
CA THR A 652 13.66 21.64 18.04
C THR A 652 12.28 22.08 17.53
N PRO A 653 11.19 21.36 17.87
CA PRO A 653 9.86 21.63 17.33
C PRO A 653 9.29 23.02 17.65
N GLY A 654 9.90 23.77 18.57
CA GLY A 654 9.48 25.13 18.96
C GLY A 654 10.28 26.28 18.34
N GLY A 655 11.28 25.99 17.48
CA GLY A 655 12.17 26.95 16.83
C GLY A 655 13.65 26.52 16.82
N ARG A 656 14.52 27.29 16.13
CA ARG A 656 15.98 27.10 16.22
C ARG A 656 16.50 27.65 17.54
N PHE A 657 17.10 26.80 18.37
CA PHE A 657 17.80 27.24 19.57
C PHE A 657 19.30 27.24 19.30
N ARG A 658 19.93 28.36 19.65
CA ARG A 658 21.38 28.50 19.60
C ARG A 658 21.92 28.09 20.97
N VAL A 659 22.59 26.93 21.05
CA VAL A 659 23.29 26.54 22.27
C VAL A 659 24.66 27.23 22.25
N MET A 660 24.91 28.08 23.22
CA MET A 660 26.19 28.73 23.44
C MET A 660 26.79 28.17 24.73
N GLU A 661 28.01 27.63 24.65
CA GLU A 661 28.80 27.37 25.85
C GLU A 661 29.50 28.68 26.23
N ALA A 662 28.97 29.38 27.24
CA ALA A 662 29.66 30.47 27.90
C ALA A 662 30.22 29.94 29.22
N THR A 663 31.48 30.24 29.50
CA THR A 663 32.17 29.74 30.70
C THR A 663 31.68 30.42 31.97
N THR A 664 31.00 31.58 31.88
CA THR A 664 30.37 32.26 33.03
C THR A 664 29.06 32.98 32.69
N ALA A 665 28.20 33.20 33.69
CA ALA A 665 26.95 33.96 33.56
C ALA A 665 27.16 35.46 33.24
N GLU A 666 28.36 35.99 33.49
CA GLU A 666 28.76 37.37 33.20
C GLU A 666 28.99 37.60 31.70
N GLU A 667 29.53 36.63 30.97
CA GLU A 667 29.74 36.70 29.51
C GLU A 667 28.42 36.78 28.71
N LEU A 668 27.39 36.10 29.19
CA LEU A 668 26.03 36.21 28.64
C LEU A 668 25.38 37.56 28.97
N SER A 669 25.80 38.21 30.07
CA SER A 669 25.22 39.47 30.60
C SER A 669 25.81 40.73 29.97
N ALA A 670 26.95 40.62 29.31
CA ALA A 670 27.61 41.73 28.64
C ALA A 670 27.13 41.99 27.19
N ARG A 671 26.19 41.21 26.64
CA ARG A 671 25.75 41.35 25.24
C ARG A 671 24.57 42.33 25.09
N PRO A 672 24.75 43.48 24.40
CA PRO A 672 23.66 44.44 24.17
C PRO A 672 22.57 43.86 23.26
N GLY A 673 21.30 44.16 23.54
CA GLY A 673 20.17 43.86 22.65
C GLY A 673 19.44 42.52 22.88
N LEU A 674 19.66 41.85 24.01
CA LEU A 674 18.96 40.60 24.36
C LEU A 674 18.16 40.74 25.66
N PHE A 675 16.92 40.24 25.67
CA PHE A 675 15.98 40.27 26.79
C PHE A 675 15.86 38.89 27.45
N ARG A 676 15.56 38.87 28.75
CA ARG A 676 15.59 37.65 29.59
C ARG A 676 14.27 37.38 30.30
N ALA A 677 13.94 36.10 30.44
CA ALA A 677 12.89 35.60 31.32
C ALA A 677 13.41 34.39 32.11
N GLN A 678 13.04 34.26 33.38
CA GLN A 678 13.46 33.16 34.25
C GLN A 678 12.29 32.21 34.49
N VAL A 679 12.58 30.91 34.44
CA VAL A 679 11.66 29.84 34.82
C VAL A 679 12.30 29.06 35.96
N PHE A 680 11.58 28.87 37.05
CA PHE A 680 12.02 28.07 38.19
C PHE A 680 11.22 26.77 38.19
N THR A 681 11.91 25.64 38.19
CA THR A 681 11.26 24.32 38.32
C THR A 681 11.86 23.57 39.48
N ARG A 682 11.07 22.79 40.21
CA ARG A 682 11.65 21.80 41.12
C ARG A 682 12.44 20.80 40.27
N ALA A 683 13.66 20.48 40.68
CA ALA A 683 14.25 19.23 40.26
C ALA A 683 13.25 18.16 40.71
N GLY A 684 12.71 17.37 39.77
CA GLY A 684 11.81 16.27 40.12
C GLY A 684 12.45 15.34 41.15
N ASP A 685 11.69 14.38 41.68
CA ASP A 685 12.08 13.48 42.76
C ASP A 685 13.30 12.61 42.40
N VAL A 686 14.51 13.20 42.44
CA VAL A 686 15.80 12.51 42.31
C VAL A 686 16.36 12.20 43.70
N HIS A 687 15.65 12.57 44.77
CA HIS A 687 15.99 12.22 46.15
C HIS A 687 14.79 11.64 46.87
N GLU A 688 14.76 10.31 47.01
CA GLU A 688 14.03 9.65 48.09
C GLU A 688 14.75 9.98 49.42
N GLY A 689 14.50 11.16 49.96
CA GLY A 689 15.04 11.55 51.26
C GLY A 689 14.56 12.95 51.68
N PRO A 690 14.47 13.23 52.99
CA PRO A 690 13.99 14.50 53.54
C PRO A 690 15.04 15.61 53.39
N GLY A 691 15.53 15.82 52.17
CA GLY A 691 16.46 16.89 51.79
C GLY A 691 15.71 18.15 51.31
N PRO A 692 16.38 19.32 51.32
CA PRO A 692 15.79 20.57 50.83
C PRO A 692 15.46 20.46 49.34
N ALA A 693 14.27 20.91 48.95
CA ALA A 693 13.80 20.92 47.56
C ALA A 693 14.80 21.66 46.67
N VAL A 694 15.43 20.95 45.74
CA VAL A 694 16.37 21.53 44.78
C VAL A 694 15.56 22.22 43.68
N TRP A 695 15.79 23.52 43.47
CA TRP A 695 15.15 24.28 42.40
C TRP A 695 16.15 24.52 41.26
N LEU A 696 15.76 24.12 40.05
CA LEU A 696 16.48 24.39 38.81
C LEU A 696 16.01 25.74 38.26
N ARG A 697 16.95 26.64 38.01
CA ARG A 697 16.70 27.95 37.40
C ARG A 697 17.09 27.91 35.93
N HIS A 698 16.10 28.06 35.05
CA HIS A 698 16.30 28.19 33.61
C HIS A 698 16.24 29.67 33.21
N THR A 699 17.22 30.13 32.42
CA THR A 699 17.24 31.51 31.90
C THR A 699 17.00 31.48 30.39
N VAL A 700 15.88 32.02 29.95
CA VAL A 700 15.51 32.12 28.54
C VAL A 700 15.93 33.49 28.01
N VAL A 701 16.67 33.51 26.90
CA VAL A 701 17.18 34.73 26.26
C VAL A 701 16.58 34.86 24.86
N ALA A 702 16.03 36.03 24.52
CA ALA A 702 15.46 36.31 23.20
C ALA A 702 15.73 37.74 22.73
N ALA A 703 15.46 38.02 21.46
CA ALA A 703 15.66 39.34 20.84
C ALA A 703 14.74 40.45 21.40
N ASP A 704 13.62 40.08 22.02
CA ASP A 704 12.69 41.00 22.67
C ASP A 704 12.01 40.35 23.89
N HIS A 705 11.40 41.19 24.73
CA HIS A 705 10.81 40.77 26.01
C HIS A 705 9.61 39.83 25.83
N GLU A 706 8.84 39.99 24.76
CA GLU A 706 7.61 39.24 24.51
C GLU A 706 7.94 37.82 24.04
N ARG A 707 8.94 37.67 23.17
CA ARG A 707 9.49 36.38 22.74
C ARG A 707 10.16 35.64 23.90
N ALA A 708 10.90 36.34 24.77
CA ALA A 708 11.48 35.73 25.97
C ALA A 708 10.39 35.16 26.89
N ARG A 709 9.31 35.90 27.14
CA ARG A 709 8.15 35.42 27.93
C ARG A 709 7.45 34.24 27.28
N ARG A 710 7.16 34.29 25.97
CA ARG A 710 6.52 33.18 25.24
C ARG A 710 7.36 31.91 25.22
N ALA A 711 8.68 32.04 25.11
CA ALA A 711 9.58 30.90 25.16
C ALA A 711 9.72 30.34 26.60
N ALA A 712 9.72 31.21 27.62
CA ALA A 712 9.68 30.81 29.03
C ALA A 712 8.38 30.05 29.37
N ALA A 713 7.22 30.57 28.97
CA ALA A 713 5.93 29.89 29.18
C ALA A 713 5.85 28.52 28.50
N ARG A 714 6.42 28.39 27.28
CA ARG A 714 6.52 27.10 26.58
C ARG A 714 7.44 26.12 27.30
N LEU A 715 8.58 26.60 27.81
CA LEU A 715 9.52 25.79 28.58
C LEU A 715 8.89 25.33 29.90
N GLU A 716 8.19 26.23 30.60
CA GLU A 716 7.47 25.94 31.84
C GLU A 716 6.41 24.86 31.63
N GLY A 717 5.55 24.99 30.62
CA GLY A 717 4.55 23.96 30.29
C GLY A 717 5.16 22.60 29.94
N SER A 718 6.29 22.59 29.21
CA SER A 718 7.01 21.36 28.88
C SER A 718 7.66 20.69 30.11
N LEU A 719 8.06 21.46 31.12
CA LEU A 719 8.70 20.95 32.32
C LEU A 719 7.67 20.50 33.36
N VAL A 720 6.57 21.23 33.53
CA VAL A 720 5.42 20.84 34.37
C VAL A 720 4.85 19.50 33.93
N LEU A 721 4.82 19.25 32.62
CA LEU A 721 4.57 17.91 32.10
C LEU A 721 5.61 16.97 32.72
N ARG A 722 6.90 17.04 32.37
CA ARG A 722 7.91 16.04 32.79
C ARG A 722 8.09 15.79 34.30
N THR A 723 7.56 16.63 35.19
CA THR A 723 7.76 16.53 36.65
C THR A 723 6.50 16.20 37.46
N ALA A 724 5.34 16.01 36.83
CA ALA A 724 4.10 15.66 37.54
C ALA A 724 4.06 14.16 37.87
N SER A 725 3.44 13.78 39.01
CA SER A 725 3.42 12.39 39.53
C SER A 725 3.03 11.36 38.45
N LEU A 726 3.78 10.26 38.44
CA LEU A 726 3.58 9.07 37.58
C LEU A 726 2.55 8.10 38.15
N ASP A 727 1.96 8.37 39.33
CA ASP A 727 1.07 7.43 40.02
C ASP A 727 -0.37 7.42 39.46
N ARG A 728 -0.67 8.31 38.50
CA ARG A 728 -2.00 8.43 37.86
C ARG A 728 -2.02 7.73 36.51
N THR A 729 -3.12 7.04 36.20
CA THR A 729 -3.33 6.42 34.88
C THR A 729 -3.46 7.49 33.81
N HIS A 730 -2.59 7.47 32.81
CA HIS A 730 -2.61 8.41 31.71
C HIS A 730 -3.48 7.92 30.54
N VAL A 731 -4.52 8.69 30.24
CA VAL A 731 -5.50 8.42 29.18
C VAL A 731 -5.28 9.39 28.02
N LEU A 732 -5.08 8.84 26.82
CA LEU A 732 -5.10 9.57 25.56
C LEU A 732 -6.48 9.43 24.91
N LEU A 733 -7.25 10.52 24.88
CA LEU A 733 -8.59 10.56 24.28
C LEU A 733 -8.54 11.15 22.86
N LEU A 734 -9.12 10.43 21.90
CA LEU A 734 -9.38 10.93 20.56
C LEU A 734 -10.79 11.53 20.50
N ASP A 735 -10.86 12.84 20.26
CA ASP A 735 -12.13 13.58 20.34
C ASP A 735 -12.44 14.37 19.06
N ARG A 736 -13.52 13.99 18.37
CA ARG A 736 -14.06 14.76 17.24
C ARG A 736 -15.36 15.49 17.53
N LEU A 737 -15.96 15.25 18.70
CA LEU A 737 -17.30 15.71 19.05
C LEU A 737 -17.26 16.94 19.96
N GLY A 738 -16.16 17.14 20.68
CA GLY A 738 -15.93 18.28 21.55
C GLY A 738 -16.06 17.94 23.04
N PRO A 739 -15.67 18.90 23.90
CA PRO A 739 -15.51 18.69 25.34
C PRO A 739 -16.79 18.24 26.06
N ASP A 740 -17.96 18.74 25.63
CA ASP A 740 -19.27 18.41 26.21
C ASP A 740 -19.57 16.90 26.25
N THR A 741 -18.84 16.10 25.46
CA THR A 741 -19.02 14.65 25.39
C THR A 741 -18.26 13.88 26.46
N TRP A 742 -17.21 14.45 27.05
CA TRP A 742 -16.35 13.80 28.04
C TRP A 742 -16.18 14.60 29.34
N THR A 743 -16.85 15.74 29.46
CA THR A 743 -16.99 16.52 30.69
C THR A 743 -18.34 16.30 31.39
N HIS A 744 -18.42 16.69 32.65
CA HIS A 744 -19.71 16.83 33.34
C HIS A 744 -20.58 17.93 32.68
N PRO A 745 -21.91 17.95 32.91
CA PRO A 745 -22.83 18.89 32.27
C PRO A 745 -22.55 20.38 32.52
N ASP A 746 -21.78 20.70 33.56
CA ASP A 746 -21.34 22.07 33.85
C ASP A 746 -20.07 22.48 33.08
N GLY A 747 -19.49 21.56 32.30
CA GLY A 747 -18.27 21.74 31.50
C GLY A 747 -16.99 21.96 32.32
N SER A 748 -17.07 21.90 33.65
CA SER A 748 -16.00 22.38 34.54
C SER A 748 -14.90 21.35 34.74
N SER A 749 -15.23 20.06 34.61
CA SER A 749 -14.34 18.95 34.93
C SER A 749 -14.55 17.73 34.01
N PRO A 750 -13.48 16.97 33.70
CA PRO A 750 -13.59 15.70 33.00
C PRO A 750 -14.35 14.66 33.84
N VAL A 751 -15.03 13.72 33.18
CA VAL A 751 -15.70 12.59 33.84
C VAL A 751 -14.70 11.64 34.51
N LEU A 752 -13.46 11.60 34.01
CA LEU A 752 -12.36 10.87 34.64
C LEU A 752 -11.79 11.71 35.81
N PRO A 753 -11.84 11.21 37.06
CA PRO A 753 -11.37 11.96 38.23
C PRO A 753 -9.89 12.33 38.13
N ALA A 754 -9.57 13.62 38.25
CA ALA A 754 -8.21 14.14 38.06
C ALA A 754 -7.20 13.67 39.12
N ASP A 755 -7.66 13.18 40.28
CA ASP A 755 -6.81 12.58 41.31
C ASP A 755 -6.32 11.18 40.92
N ARG A 756 -7.05 10.46 40.06
CA ARG A 756 -6.72 9.11 39.58
C ARG A 756 -6.21 9.07 38.14
N TYR A 757 -6.67 10.00 37.32
CA TYR A 757 -6.43 10.01 35.88
C TYR A 757 -5.74 11.30 35.42
N ARG A 758 -4.79 11.13 34.51
CA ARG A 758 -4.25 12.20 33.68
C ARG A 758 -4.93 12.11 32.31
N LEU A 759 -5.53 13.20 31.85
CA LEU A 759 -6.21 13.24 30.55
C LEU A 759 -5.46 14.11 29.55
N SER A 760 -5.00 13.48 28.46
CA SER A 760 -4.51 14.14 27.25
C SER A 760 -5.52 13.95 26.12
N VAL A 761 -5.86 15.02 25.41
CA VAL A 761 -6.88 15.00 24.35
C VAL A 761 -6.24 15.42 23.03
N LEU A 762 -6.38 14.56 22.02
CA LEU A 762 -6.12 14.91 20.62
C LEU A 762 -7.48 15.18 19.98
N THR A 763 -7.71 16.40 19.48
CA THR A 763 -9.04 16.82 19.03
C THR A 763 -9.07 17.50 17.67
N SER A 764 -10.10 17.22 16.88
CA SER A 764 -10.44 17.98 15.68
C SER A 764 -11.49 19.07 15.92
N ALA A 765 -12.15 19.06 17.09
CA ALA A 765 -13.21 19.99 17.44
C ALA A 765 -12.68 21.38 17.80
N ALA A 766 -13.57 22.38 17.78
CA ALA A 766 -13.28 23.72 18.28
C ALA A 766 -13.49 23.77 19.80
N GLY A 767 -12.52 24.31 20.54
CA GLY A 767 -12.57 24.47 22.00
C GLY A 767 -11.51 23.63 22.74
N SER A 768 -11.08 24.11 23.90
CA SER A 768 -10.20 23.38 24.82
C SER A 768 -10.99 23.07 26.08
N GLY A 769 -11.28 21.78 26.31
CA GLY A 769 -11.87 21.33 27.57
C GLY A 769 -10.84 21.30 28.72
N PRO A 770 -11.26 20.91 29.94
CA PRO A 770 -10.43 20.93 31.14
C PRO A 770 -9.38 19.78 31.21
N ALA A 771 -8.80 19.39 30.07
CA ALA A 771 -7.75 18.37 30.01
C ALA A 771 -6.37 18.97 30.32
N GLU A 772 -5.46 18.15 30.86
CA GLU A 772 -4.09 18.58 31.20
C GLU A 772 -3.27 18.93 29.96
N LEU A 773 -3.53 18.22 28.86
CA LEU A 773 -2.97 18.49 27.55
C LEU A 773 -4.08 18.39 26.52
N THR A 774 -4.28 19.44 25.74
CA THR A 774 -5.14 19.40 24.56
C THR A 774 -4.32 19.80 23.35
N ALA A 775 -4.26 18.94 22.34
CA ALA A 775 -3.64 19.24 21.07
C ALA A 775 -4.67 19.12 19.95
N ARG A 776 -4.84 20.21 19.20
CA ARG A 776 -5.69 20.20 18.02
C ARG A 776 -4.92 19.57 16.87
N THR A 777 -5.50 18.54 16.26
CA THR A 777 -4.91 17.82 15.12
C THR A 777 -6.02 17.27 14.23
N ASP A 778 -5.69 17.00 12.97
CA ASP A 778 -6.55 16.16 12.16
C ASP A 778 -6.47 14.72 12.71
N LEU A 779 -7.63 14.17 13.09
CA LEU A 779 -7.75 12.82 13.61
C LEU A 779 -7.81 11.76 12.50
N GLY A 780 -7.92 12.19 11.24
CA GLY A 780 -7.75 11.34 10.05
C GLY A 780 -6.31 11.30 9.52
N ASP A 781 -5.41 12.15 10.02
CA ASP A 781 -3.99 12.13 9.65
C ASP A 781 -3.21 11.20 10.57
N ASP A 782 -3.01 9.96 10.12
CA ASP A 782 -2.34 8.92 10.89
C ASP A 782 -0.91 9.28 11.29
N PHE A 783 -0.17 10.00 10.45
CA PHE A 783 1.21 10.39 10.74
C PHE A 783 1.27 11.46 11.84
N ALA A 784 0.43 12.50 11.72
CA ALA A 784 0.33 13.54 12.74
C ALA A 784 -0.15 12.94 14.07
N LEU A 785 -1.14 12.05 14.02
CA LEU A 785 -1.69 11.39 15.19
C LEU A 785 -0.66 10.48 15.88
N ASP A 786 0.06 9.65 15.13
CA ASP A 786 1.10 8.75 15.65
C ASP A 786 2.28 9.55 16.23
N GLY A 787 2.71 10.62 15.56
CA GLY A 787 3.76 11.51 16.02
C GLY A 787 3.41 12.22 17.32
N LEU A 788 2.20 12.78 17.41
CA LEU A 788 1.69 13.41 18.62
C LEU A 788 1.51 12.40 19.74
N ALA A 789 0.94 11.23 19.46
CA ALA A 789 0.77 10.17 20.45
C ALA A 789 2.13 9.71 21.03
N ARG A 790 3.16 9.54 20.19
CA ARG A 790 4.54 9.24 20.64
C ARG A 790 5.13 10.38 21.46
N ALA A 791 4.89 11.63 21.08
CA ALA A 791 5.36 12.79 21.83
C ALA A 791 4.69 12.89 23.21
N VAL A 792 3.39 12.64 23.29
CA VAL A 792 2.62 12.56 24.54
C VAL A 792 3.16 11.41 25.39
N HIS A 793 3.32 10.21 24.81
CA HIS A 793 3.83 9.02 25.50
C HIS A 793 5.28 9.17 25.97
N ALA A 794 6.14 9.86 25.21
CA ALA A 794 7.52 10.14 25.61
C ALA A 794 7.61 11.19 26.73
N ALA A 795 6.61 12.08 26.85
CA ALA A 795 6.52 13.03 27.95
C ALA A 795 5.99 12.36 29.22
N HIS A 796 4.95 11.55 29.09
CA HIS A 796 4.48 10.61 30.11
C HIS A 796 3.93 9.37 29.44
N PRO A 797 4.32 8.16 29.88
CA PRO A 797 3.73 6.93 29.38
C PRO A 797 2.21 7.04 29.36
N VAL A 798 1.63 6.78 28.20
CA VAL A 798 0.18 6.64 28.03
C VAL A 798 -0.17 5.21 28.40
N ASP A 799 -1.15 5.04 29.28
CA ASP A 799 -1.60 3.72 29.76
C ASP A 799 -2.84 3.23 29.03
N ARG A 800 -3.70 4.16 28.58
CA ARG A 800 -4.98 3.86 27.91
C ARG A 800 -5.23 4.81 26.74
N VAL A 801 -5.89 4.29 25.70
CA VAL A 801 -6.37 5.08 24.56
C VAL A 801 -7.88 4.90 24.44
N ALA A 802 -8.62 6.00 24.39
CA ALA A 802 -10.08 6.03 24.33
C ALA A 802 -10.59 6.74 23.08
N ALA A 803 -11.73 6.27 22.55
CA ALA A 803 -12.42 6.86 21.41
C ALA A 803 -13.93 6.64 21.49
N MET A 804 -14.68 7.68 21.16
CA MET A 804 -16.14 7.71 21.36
C MET A 804 -16.96 7.72 20.07
N SER A 805 -16.30 7.77 18.92
CA SER A 805 -16.96 7.77 17.61
C SER A 805 -16.46 6.62 16.76
N GLU A 806 -17.31 6.12 15.87
CA GLU A 806 -17.03 4.99 14.98
C GLU A 806 -15.77 5.22 14.15
N ARG A 807 -15.63 6.45 13.63
CA ARG A 807 -14.48 6.88 12.81
C ARG A 807 -13.15 6.87 13.56
N LEU A 808 -13.17 6.85 14.88
CA LEU A 808 -11.99 6.88 15.73
C LEU A 808 -11.67 5.52 16.38
N LEU A 809 -12.52 4.49 16.16
CA LEU A 809 -12.25 3.15 16.70
C LEU A 809 -10.98 2.54 16.08
N GLU A 810 -10.84 2.63 14.76
CA GLU A 810 -9.63 2.13 14.07
C GLU A 810 -8.36 2.94 14.41
N PRO A 811 -8.37 4.30 14.38
CA PRO A 811 -7.27 5.10 14.90
C PRO A 811 -6.88 4.76 16.35
N ALA A 812 -7.85 4.58 17.24
CA ALA A 812 -7.58 4.20 18.62
C ALA A 812 -6.90 2.82 18.71
N ALA A 813 -7.39 1.82 17.98
CA ALA A 813 -6.76 0.49 17.94
C ALA A 813 -5.33 0.53 17.40
N ARG A 814 -5.05 1.38 16.41
CA ARG A 814 -3.69 1.61 15.91
C ARG A 814 -2.79 2.23 16.97
N LEU A 815 -3.23 3.30 17.62
CA LEU A 815 -2.47 3.95 18.69
C LEU A 815 -2.22 3.00 19.87
N ARG A 816 -3.18 2.13 20.21
CA ARG A 816 -2.97 1.11 21.25
C ARG A 816 -1.82 0.18 20.90
N ARG A 817 -1.73 -0.27 19.65
CA ARG A 817 -0.60 -1.08 19.15
C ARG A 817 0.71 -0.27 19.15
N LEU A 818 0.66 0.99 18.72
CA LEU A 818 1.81 1.88 18.64
C LEU A 818 2.47 2.13 20.00
N LEU A 819 1.64 2.34 21.03
CA LEU A 819 2.04 2.71 22.38
C LEU A 819 2.14 1.50 23.33
N GLY A 820 1.72 0.32 22.89
CA GLY A 820 1.71 -0.90 23.71
C GLY A 820 0.64 -0.90 24.81
N THR A 821 -0.47 -0.15 24.64
CA THR A 821 -1.51 -0.01 25.67
C THR A 821 -2.63 -1.05 25.53
N PRO A 822 -3.29 -1.48 26.62
CA PRO A 822 -4.46 -2.35 26.58
C PRO A 822 -5.66 -1.75 25.84
N GLY A 823 -6.51 -2.61 25.25
CA GLY A 823 -7.80 -2.26 24.63
C GLY A 823 -8.08 -3.07 23.37
N GLU A 824 -9.18 -2.74 22.68
CA GLU A 824 -9.61 -3.45 21.45
C GLU A 824 -8.57 -3.31 20.34
N LYS A 825 -8.28 -4.43 19.68
CA LYS A 825 -7.37 -4.54 18.54
C LYS A 825 -8.11 -4.24 17.23
N ALA A 826 -7.36 -3.94 16.16
CA ALA A 826 -7.94 -3.65 14.85
C ALA A 826 -8.88 -4.75 14.33
N GLU A 827 -8.55 -6.02 14.60
CA GLU A 827 -9.39 -7.17 14.23
C GLU A 827 -10.72 -7.24 15.00
N GLU A 828 -10.74 -6.74 16.24
CA GLU A 828 -11.94 -6.68 17.08
C GLU A 828 -12.81 -5.49 16.67
N VAL A 829 -12.19 -4.34 16.40
CA VAL A 829 -12.87 -3.14 15.89
C VAL A 829 -13.59 -3.42 14.56
N ARG A 830 -12.96 -4.18 13.64
CA ARG A 830 -13.56 -4.55 12.34
C ARG A 830 -14.95 -5.16 12.46
N ARG A 831 -15.25 -5.87 13.56
CA ARG A 831 -16.58 -6.46 13.81
C ARG A 831 -17.69 -5.41 13.94
N PHE A 832 -17.33 -4.17 14.30
CA PHE A 832 -18.25 -3.07 14.59
C PHE A 832 -18.23 -1.95 13.54
N VAL A 833 -17.35 -2.02 12.54
CA VAL A 833 -17.25 -1.01 11.46
C VAL A 833 -17.51 -1.56 10.07
N ASP A 834 -17.26 -2.87 9.86
CA ASP A 834 -17.39 -3.49 8.55
C ASP A 834 -18.71 -4.28 8.42
N LYS A 835 -19.62 -3.78 7.59
CA LYS A 835 -20.95 -4.38 7.40
C LYS A 835 -20.90 -5.78 6.79
N ALA A 836 -19.91 -6.08 5.95
CA ALA A 836 -19.76 -7.42 5.40
C ALA A 836 -19.32 -8.40 6.49
N VAL A 837 -18.41 -7.97 7.37
CA VAL A 837 -18.01 -8.74 8.57
C VAL A 837 -19.20 -8.93 9.51
N MET A 838 -19.98 -7.89 9.78
CA MET A 838 -21.17 -7.98 10.64
C MET A 838 -22.17 -9.04 10.13
N LYS A 839 -22.52 -8.99 8.84
CA LYS A 839 -23.46 -9.95 8.23
C LYS A 839 -22.90 -11.36 8.25
N ARG A 840 -21.59 -11.52 8.08
CA ARG A 840 -20.91 -12.81 8.21
C ARG A 840 -21.00 -13.37 9.64
N ILE A 841 -20.77 -12.54 10.66
CA ILE A 841 -20.91 -12.93 12.07
C ILE A 841 -22.36 -13.33 12.37
N ALA A 842 -23.32 -12.52 11.91
CA ALA A 842 -24.75 -12.80 12.10
C ALA A 842 -25.14 -14.16 11.52
N ARG A 843 -24.83 -14.42 10.24
CA ARG A 843 -25.13 -15.70 9.57
C ARG A 843 -24.47 -16.89 10.25
N ARG A 844 -23.20 -16.76 10.68
CA ARG A 844 -22.46 -17.83 11.36
C ARG A 844 -23.10 -18.24 12.68
N HIS A 845 -23.71 -17.30 13.40
CA HIS A 845 -24.35 -17.54 14.70
C HIS A 845 -25.87 -17.71 14.59
N GLY A 846 -26.42 -17.88 13.38
CA GLY A 846 -27.85 -18.08 13.17
C GLY A 846 -28.71 -16.85 13.51
N ILE A 847 -28.10 -15.66 13.54
CA ILE A 847 -28.83 -14.39 13.72
C ILE A 847 -29.46 -14.03 12.38
N ARG A 848 -30.79 -13.88 12.37
CA ARG A 848 -31.55 -13.52 11.16
C ARG A 848 -31.09 -12.15 10.65
N CYS A 849 -30.68 -12.06 9.38
CA CYS A 849 -30.32 -10.83 8.69
C CYS A 849 -30.77 -10.91 7.22
N ALA A 850 -30.82 -9.78 6.53
CA ALA A 850 -31.08 -9.71 5.09
C ALA A 850 -30.15 -10.64 4.28
N ASP A 851 -30.66 -11.29 3.23
CA ASP A 851 -29.79 -11.91 2.24
C ASP A 851 -28.99 -10.85 1.50
N GLY A 852 -27.75 -11.18 1.15
CA GLY A 852 -26.85 -10.23 0.51
C GLY A 852 -25.40 -10.65 0.51
N LEU A 853 -24.63 -10.01 -0.36
CA LEU A 853 -23.25 -10.34 -0.67
C LEU A 853 -22.39 -9.08 -0.79
N LEU A 854 -21.08 -9.26 -0.63
CA LEU A 854 -20.08 -8.27 -1.01
C LEU A 854 -19.95 -8.32 -2.53
N VAL A 855 -20.17 -7.19 -3.22
CA VAL A 855 -20.19 -7.17 -4.68
C VAL A 855 -18.77 -6.98 -5.23
N HIS A 856 -18.35 -7.84 -6.15
CA HIS A 856 -17.06 -7.76 -6.83
C HIS A 856 -17.21 -7.53 -8.32
N THR A 857 -18.34 -7.95 -8.92
CA THR A 857 -18.64 -7.69 -10.32
C THR A 857 -20.03 -7.06 -10.50
N PRO A 858 -20.30 -6.37 -11.63
CA PRO A 858 -21.64 -5.90 -11.95
C PRO A 858 -22.67 -7.04 -11.97
N GLU A 859 -22.25 -8.23 -12.39
CA GLU A 859 -23.10 -9.42 -12.47
C GLU A 859 -23.63 -9.82 -11.08
N ASP A 860 -22.81 -9.70 -10.02
CA ASP A 860 -23.26 -9.96 -8.65
C ASP A 860 -24.49 -9.09 -8.27
N VAL A 861 -24.49 -7.82 -8.72
CA VAL A 861 -25.58 -6.88 -8.44
C VAL A 861 -26.79 -7.19 -9.30
N THR A 862 -26.60 -7.50 -10.59
CA THR A 862 -27.70 -7.85 -11.48
C THR A 862 -28.35 -9.17 -11.06
N GLU A 863 -27.60 -10.17 -10.61
CA GLU A 863 -28.15 -11.42 -10.08
C GLU A 863 -28.99 -11.18 -8.82
N MET A 864 -28.53 -10.31 -7.92
CA MET A 864 -29.32 -9.91 -6.74
C MET A 864 -30.57 -9.13 -7.15
N PHE A 865 -30.46 -8.24 -8.13
CA PHE A 865 -31.61 -7.50 -8.65
C PHE A 865 -32.64 -8.41 -9.31
N ASP A 866 -32.20 -9.38 -10.13
CA ASP A 866 -33.07 -10.34 -10.79
C ASP A 866 -33.77 -11.25 -9.76
N ARG A 867 -33.08 -11.58 -8.66
CA ARG A 867 -33.65 -12.39 -7.58
C ARG A 867 -34.70 -11.65 -6.75
N TYR A 868 -34.45 -10.38 -6.40
CA TYR A 868 -35.26 -9.66 -5.41
C TYR A 868 -36.12 -8.54 -5.98
N GLY A 869 -35.84 -8.04 -7.18
CA GLY A 869 -36.49 -6.89 -7.83
C GLY A 869 -36.22 -5.53 -7.16
N LYS A 870 -35.94 -5.52 -5.86
CA LYS A 870 -35.57 -4.34 -5.07
C LYS A 870 -34.42 -4.68 -4.13
N ILE A 871 -33.32 -3.96 -4.27
CA ILE A 871 -32.07 -4.20 -3.55
C ILE A 871 -31.58 -2.94 -2.85
N VAL A 872 -30.77 -3.13 -1.82
CA VAL A 872 -30.04 -2.08 -1.12
C VAL A 872 -28.55 -2.25 -1.37
N LEU A 873 -27.92 -1.21 -1.87
CA LEU A 873 -26.48 -1.12 -2.09
C LEU A 873 -25.91 -0.18 -1.05
N LYS A 874 -24.92 -0.62 -0.28
CA LYS A 874 -24.34 0.21 0.80
C LYS A 874 -22.84 0.05 0.93
N PRO A 875 -22.09 1.12 1.28
CA PRO A 875 -20.64 1.01 1.47
C PRO A 875 -20.30 0.13 2.67
N ARG A 876 -19.15 -0.55 2.60
CA ARG A 876 -18.69 -1.49 3.63
C ARG A 876 -18.47 -0.87 5.00
N ALA A 877 -17.86 0.32 5.03
CA ALA A 877 -17.33 0.96 6.25
C ALA A 877 -17.78 2.43 6.43
N ALA A 878 -19.02 2.75 6.03
CA ALA A 878 -19.62 4.08 6.22
C ALA A 878 -20.71 4.06 7.32
N SER A 879 -20.94 5.20 7.97
CA SER A 879 -21.94 5.36 9.05
C SER A 879 -23.03 6.38 8.65
N GLY A 880 -24.19 6.36 9.33
CA GLY A 880 -25.24 7.38 9.14
C GLY A 880 -25.89 7.37 7.75
N SER A 881 -25.97 6.17 7.16
CA SER A 881 -26.54 5.89 5.83
C SER A 881 -25.90 6.64 4.65
N GLN A 882 -24.63 7.04 4.80
CA GLN A 882 -23.82 7.60 3.73
C GLN A 882 -23.60 6.56 2.62
N GLY A 883 -23.77 6.97 1.36
CA GLY A 883 -23.55 6.13 0.17
C GLY A 883 -24.56 4.99 -0.03
N VAL A 884 -25.63 4.92 0.77
CA VAL A 884 -26.68 3.89 0.61
C VAL A 884 -27.54 4.21 -0.62
N ALA A 885 -27.78 3.25 -1.49
CA ALA A 885 -28.68 3.36 -2.64
C ALA A 885 -29.74 2.26 -2.57
N VAL A 886 -31.01 2.63 -2.75
CA VAL A 886 -32.11 1.67 -2.90
C VAL A 886 -32.48 1.63 -4.37
N VAL A 887 -32.35 0.47 -4.99
CA VAL A 887 -32.56 0.28 -6.42
C VAL A 887 -33.72 -0.66 -6.65
N SER A 888 -34.76 -0.17 -7.31
CA SER A 888 -36.00 -0.91 -7.59
C SER A 888 -36.37 -0.95 -9.07
N ALA A 889 -35.51 -0.43 -9.95
CA ALA A 889 -35.77 -0.34 -11.39
C ALA A 889 -34.46 -0.53 -12.17
N TRP A 890 -34.54 -1.27 -13.28
CA TRP A 890 -33.38 -1.58 -14.12
C TRP A 890 -32.61 -0.34 -14.62
N PRO A 891 -33.26 0.74 -15.09
CA PRO A 891 -32.52 1.94 -15.50
C PRO A 891 -31.72 2.58 -14.36
N ALA A 892 -32.27 2.58 -13.13
CA ALA A 892 -31.57 3.08 -11.96
C ALA A 892 -30.38 2.19 -11.59
N LEU A 893 -30.53 0.86 -11.74
CA LEU A 893 -29.43 -0.09 -11.57
C LEU A 893 -28.30 0.18 -12.57
N GLN A 894 -28.62 0.35 -13.86
CA GLN A 894 -27.63 0.61 -14.91
C GLN A 894 -26.90 1.93 -14.71
N THR A 895 -27.58 2.96 -14.20
CA THR A 895 -26.93 4.23 -13.83
C THR A 895 -26.00 4.03 -12.65
N TRP A 896 -26.47 3.39 -11.57
CA TRP A 896 -25.64 3.12 -10.40
C TRP A 896 -24.40 2.27 -10.74
N LEU A 897 -24.54 1.23 -11.57
CA LEU A 897 -23.42 0.39 -12.02
C LEU A 897 -22.37 1.15 -12.84
N ARG A 898 -22.76 2.21 -13.55
CA ARG A 898 -21.83 3.03 -14.35
C ARG A 898 -21.14 4.11 -13.52
N GLU A 899 -21.83 4.66 -12.54
CA GLU A 899 -21.40 5.86 -11.82
C GLU A 899 -20.73 5.52 -10.48
N GLU A 900 -21.26 4.54 -9.75
CA GLU A 900 -20.96 4.33 -8.32
C GLU A 900 -20.32 2.96 -8.02
N PHE A 901 -20.41 1.98 -8.93
CA PHE A 901 -19.94 0.62 -8.66
C PHE A 901 -18.42 0.52 -8.58
N VAL A 902 -17.92 -0.06 -7.47
CA VAL A 902 -16.48 -0.28 -7.25
C VAL A 902 -16.26 -1.66 -6.63
N PRO A 903 -15.63 -2.60 -7.35
CA PRO A 903 -15.40 -3.97 -6.89
C PRO A 903 -14.84 -4.07 -5.46
N GLY A 904 -15.58 -4.78 -4.60
CA GLY A 904 -15.19 -5.12 -3.22
C GLY A 904 -15.49 -4.05 -2.17
N THR A 905 -16.17 -2.96 -2.53
CA THR A 905 -16.39 -1.81 -1.62
C THR A 905 -17.83 -1.66 -1.15
N GLN A 906 -18.79 -2.26 -1.86
CA GLN A 906 -20.20 -2.21 -1.52
C GLN A 906 -20.78 -3.58 -1.16
N LEU A 907 -21.76 -3.58 -0.28
CA LEU A 907 -22.63 -4.72 0.01
C LEU A 907 -23.94 -4.53 -0.77
N CYS A 908 -24.41 -5.58 -1.44
CA CYS A 908 -25.74 -5.66 -2.02
C CYS A 908 -26.61 -6.59 -1.17
N GLU A 909 -27.71 -6.07 -0.64
CA GLU A 909 -28.69 -6.83 0.15
C GLU A 909 -30.07 -6.78 -0.48
N GLU A 910 -30.92 -7.74 -0.14
CA GLU A 910 -32.36 -7.61 -0.37
C GLU A 910 -32.90 -6.36 0.36
N PHE A 911 -33.89 -5.71 -0.23
CA PHE A 911 -34.60 -4.63 0.45
C PHE A 911 -35.58 -5.21 1.47
N VAL A 912 -35.31 -5.01 2.76
CA VAL A 912 -36.22 -5.39 3.84
C VAL A 912 -37.26 -4.28 4.03
N ASP A 913 -38.49 -4.53 3.55
CA ASP A 913 -39.61 -3.59 3.66
C ASP A 913 -40.32 -3.73 5.01
N ALA A 914 -39.71 -3.21 6.07
CA ALA A 914 -40.24 -3.28 7.43
C ALA A 914 -39.81 -2.07 8.28
N PRO A 915 -40.57 -1.72 9.34
CA PRO A 915 -40.15 -0.71 10.31
C PRO A 915 -38.81 -1.06 10.94
N MET A 916 -38.02 -0.06 11.32
CA MET A 916 -36.71 -0.27 11.95
C MET A 916 -36.74 0.17 13.41
N CYS A 917 -36.10 -0.62 14.26
CA CYS A 917 -35.84 -0.30 15.66
C CYS A 917 -34.33 -0.17 15.89
N HIS A 918 -33.97 0.55 16.94
CA HIS A 918 -32.62 0.56 17.48
C HIS A 918 -32.63 0.13 18.95
N ILE A 919 -31.59 -0.62 19.32
CA ILE A 919 -31.36 -1.16 20.66
C ILE A 919 -30.04 -0.57 21.12
N ASP A 920 -30.08 0.20 22.20
CA ASP A 920 -28.91 0.82 22.79
C ASP A 920 -28.57 0.10 24.09
N ALA A 921 -27.30 -0.20 24.31
CA ALA A 921 -26.88 -0.94 25.49
C ALA A 921 -25.54 -0.49 26.04
N VAL A 922 -25.40 -0.58 27.36
CA VAL A 922 -24.13 -0.56 28.07
C VAL A 922 -23.87 -1.97 28.58
N VAL A 923 -22.79 -2.59 28.11
CA VAL A 923 -22.40 -3.95 28.47
C VAL A 923 -21.33 -3.90 29.56
N ARG A 924 -21.51 -4.69 30.61
CA ARG A 924 -20.50 -4.91 31.66
C ARG A 924 -20.40 -6.40 31.96
N ASP A 925 -19.20 -6.95 31.81
CA ASP A 925 -18.92 -8.37 32.00
C ASP A 925 -19.89 -9.31 31.25
N GLY A 926 -20.33 -8.88 30.05
CA GLY A 926 -21.29 -9.59 29.22
C GLY A 926 -22.77 -9.32 29.54
N GLU A 927 -23.07 -8.60 30.62
CA GLU A 927 -24.43 -8.25 31.04
C GLU A 927 -24.83 -6.85 30.54
N PRO A 928 -25.86 -6.73 29.68
CA PRO A 928 -26.29 -5.44 29.14
C PRO A 928 -27.35 -4.75 30.01
N VAL A 929 -27.18 -3.45 30.27
CA VAL A 929 -28.26 -2.51 30.58
C VAL A 929 -28.69 -1.86 29.26
N TRP A 930 -29.94 -2.00 28.86
CA TRP A 930 -30.36 -1.65 27.51
C TRP A 930 -31.81 -1.13 27.43
N ASP A 931 -32.10 -0.47 26.32
CA ASP A 931 -33.45 -0.04 25.95
C ASP A 931 -33.64 -0.17 24.43
N VAL A 932 -34.89 -0.14 23.98
CA VAL A 932 -35.26 -0.27 22.57
C VAL A 932 -36.23 0.81 22.16
N SER A 933 -35.97 1.40 20.99
CA SER A 933 -36.78 2.44 20.39
C SER A 933 -37.08 2.13 18.91
N VAL A 934 -38.18 2.64 18.39
CA VAL A 934 -38.59 2.48 16.98
C VAL A 934 -38.51 3.82 16.27
N TYR A 935 -37.95 3.82 15.06
CA TYR A 935 -38.00 4.96 14.17
C TYR A 935 -39.41 5.13 13.58
N GLU A 936 -39.98 6.33 13.69
CA GLU A 936 -41.32 6.66 13.17
C GLU A 936 -41.37 6.66 11.62
N ARG A 937 -40.21 6.83 10.98
CA ARG A 937 -40.02 6.85 9.53
C ARG A 937 -38.78 6.05 9.16
N ASP A 938 -38.68 5.69 7.88
CA ASP A 938 -37.41 5.17 7.37
C ASP A 938 -36.28 6.19 7.58
N THR A 939 -35.06 5.72 7.79
CA THR A 939 -33.88 6.58 7.99
C THR A 939 -33.47 7.32 6.72
N MET A 940 -34.12 7.07 5.57
CA MET A 940 -33.93 7.79 4.31
C MET A 940 -34.77 9.06 4.19
N ALA A 941 -35.70 9.30 5.13
CA ALA A 941 -36.51 10.51 5.20
C ALA A 941 -35.66 11.81 5.16
N LEU A 942 -34.43 11.78 5.69
CA LEU A 942 -33.48 12.92 5.65
C LEU A 942 -33.16 13.40 4.24
N ARG A 943 -33.12 12.49 3.24
CA ARG A 943 -32.84 12.84 1.83
C ARG A 943 -33.95 13.67 1.20
N SER A 944 -35.15 13.57 1.77
CA SER A 944 -36.31 14.37 1.38
C SER A 944 -36.49 15.62 2.26
N GLY A 945 -35.51 15.93 3.14
CA GLY A 945 -35.57 17.06 4.07
C GLY A 945 -36.65 16.91 5.15
N ARG A 946 -37.18 15.70 5.36
CA ARG A 946 -38.23 15.42 6.36
C ARG A 946 -37.59 15.11 7.72
N PRO A 947 -38.25 15.45 8.84
CA PRO A 947 -37.74 15.13 10.16
C PRO A 947 -37.65 13.62 10.38
N LEU A 948 -36.70 13.21 11.22
CA LEU A 948 -36.55 11.84 11.69
C LEU A 948 -36.86 11.81 13.19
N SER A 949 -37.77 10.93 13.60
CA SER A 949 -38.14 10.77 15.01
C SER A 949 -37.95 9.32 15.46
N SER A 950 -37.67 9.14 16.75
CA SER A 950 -37.61 7.83 17.40
C SER A 950 -38.19 7.89 18.82
N ALA A 951 -38.80 6.80 19.28
CA ALA A 951 -39.41 6.70 20.60
C ALA A 951 -39.16 5.33 21.24
N THR A 952 -38.95 5.29 22.56
CA THR A 952 -38.86 4.04 23.34
C THR A 952 -40.13 3.20 23.21
N VAL A 953 -39.97 1.89 23.06
CA VAL A 953 -41.06 0.94 22.87
C VAL A 953 -41.68 0.52 24.21
N ALA A 954 -43.01 0.63 24.30
CA ALA A 954 -43.80 0.08 25.41
C ALA A 954 -44.30 -1.36 25.17
N ASP A 955 -44.35 -1.82 23.91
CA ASP A 955 -44.85 -3.15 23.55
C ASP A 955 -43.98 -4.29 24.14
N PRO A 956 -44.52 -5.17 25.02
CA PRO A 956 -43.75 -6.23 25.66
C PRO A 956 -43.19 -7.27 24.68
N GLY A 957 -43.89 -7.53 23.57
CA GLY A 957 -43.47 -8.52 22.57
C GLY A 957 -42.21 -8.09 21.84
N LEU A 958 -42.19 -6.85 21.35
CA LEU A 958 -41.05 -6.23 20.69
C LEU A 958 -39.88 -6.05 21.65
N ARG A 959 -40.12 -5.65 22.91
CA ARG A 959 -39.06 -5.62 23.94
C ARG A 959 -38.45 -7.01 24.16
N ALA A 960 -39.26 -8.06 24.26
CA ALA A 960 -38.74 -9.43 24.41
C ALA A 960 -37.94 -9.89 23.17
N ALA A 961 -38.35 -9.51 21.96
CA ALA A 961 -37.61 -9.80 20.74
C ALA A 961 -36.27 -9.04 20.67
N ALA A 962 -36.26 -7.77 21.07
CA ALA A 962 -35.06 -6.95 21.20
C ALA A 962 -34.05 -7.54 22.18
N GLY A 963 -34.51 -7.95 23.37
CA GLY A 963 -33.65 -8.59 24.36
C GLY A 963 -33.01 -9.89 23.87
N ARG A 964 -33.77 -10.72 23.13
CA ARG A 964 -33.22 -11.94 22.51
C ARG A 964 -32.16 -11.63 21.46
N LEU A 965 -32.44 -10.69 20.55
CA LEU A 965 -31.47 -10.29 19.53
C LEU A 965 -30.21 -9.70 20.16
N LEU A 966 -30.36 -8.82 21.16
CA LEU A 966 -29.23 -8.22 21.87
C LEU A 966 -28.35 -9.28 22.53
N ALA A 967 -28.94 -10.26 23.23
CA ALA A 967 -28.20 -11.35 23.84
C ALA A 967 -27.39 -12.16 22.80
N GLN A 968 -28.00 -12.45 21.64
CA GLN A 968 -27.29 -13.12 20.54
C GLN A 968 -26.14 -12.26 19.99
N VAL A 969 -26.34 -10.96 19.84
CA VAL A 969 -25.32 -10.03 19.33
C VAL A 969 -24.16 -9.88 20.32
N VAL A 970 -24.43 -9.70 21.62
CA VAL A 970 -23.40 -9.58 22.67
C VAL A 970 -22.50 -10.82 22.69
N ASP A 971 -23.10 -12.02 22.65
CA ASP A 971 -22.38 -13.29 22.61
C ASP A 971 -21.58 -13.45 21.30
N ALA A 972 -22.23 -13.28 20.15
CA ALA A 972 -21.61 -13.47 18.84
C ALA A 972 -20.46 -12.48 18.54
N TRP A 973 -20.57 -11.23 19.01
CA TRP A 973 -19.49 -10.24 18.90
C TRP A 973 -18.42 -10.38 19.98
N ARG A 974 -18.67 -11.20 21.02
CA ARG A 974 -17.82 -11.41 22.20
C ARG A 974 -17.55 -10.13 22.98
N MET A 975 -18.59 -9.30 23.12
CA MET A 975 -18.46 -8.01 23.80
C MET A 975 -18.53 -8.21 25.31
N ARG A 976 -17.39 -7.99 26.00
CA ARG A 976 -17.34 -8.08 27.46
C ARG A 976 -17.70 -6.78 28.15
N SER A 977 -17.23 -5.64 27.64
CA SER A 977 -17.60 -4.34 28.20
C SER A 977 -17.56 -3.24 27.14
N GLY A 978 -18.49 -2.29 27.20
CA GLY A 978 -18.55 -1.13 26.32
C GLY A 978 -19.98 -0.66 26.04
N VAL A 979 -20.17 0.06 24.93
CA VAL A 979 -21.48 0.58 24.51
C VAL A 979 -21.83 0.05 23.12
N LEU A 980 -23.09 -0.31 22.92
CA LEU A 980 -23.64 -0.78 21.66
C LEU A 980 -24.78 0.11 21.18
N HIS A 981 -24.81 0.34 19.87
CA HIS A 981 -25.96 0.82 19.12
C HIS A 981 -26.27 -0.21 18.03
N LEU A 982 -27.39 -0.90 18.13
CA LEU A 982 -27.80 -2.02 17.29
C LEU A 982 -29.08 -1.68 16.54
N GLU A 983 -29.09 -1.78 15.22
CA GLU A 983 -30.28 -1.55 14.39
C GLU A 983 -30.84 -2.86 13.84
N ALA A 984 -32.16 -2.99 13.83
CA ALA A 984 -32.86 -4.17 13.31
C ALA A 984 -34.25 -3.84 12.74
N PHE A 985 -34.66 -4.58 11.71
CA PHE A 985 -35.98 -4.48 11.12
C PHE A 985 -37.01 -5.34 11.88
N VAL A 986 -38.20 -4.79 12.10
CA VAL A 986 -39.33 -5.41 12.78
C VAL A 986 -40.17 -6.19 11.76
N THR A 987 -39.84 -7.47 11.58
CA THR A 987 -40.47 -8.37 10.60
C THR A 987 -41.38 -9.37 11.30
N GLY A 988 -42.67 -9.03 11.46
CA GLY A 988 -43.62 -9.85 12.23
C GLY A 988 -43.25 -9.92 13.71
N GLU A 989 -43.20 -11.12 14.29
CA GLU A 989 -42.80 -11.36 15.70
C GLU A 989 -41.27 -11.46 15.90
N HIS A 990 -40.49 -11.14 14.87
CA HIS A 990 -39.04 -11.30 14.88
C HIS A 990 -38.31 -10.02 14.48
N LEU A 991 -37.09 -9.88 14.97
CA LEU A 991 -36.16 -8.87 14.52
C LEU A 991 -35.17 -9.45 13.51
N THR A 992 -34.94 -8.69 12.45
CA THR A 992 -33.95 -8.99 11.41
C THR A 992 -32.79 -8.00 11.54
N PHE A 993 -31.61 -8.50 11.88
CA PHE A 993 -30.39 -7.73 12.12
C PHE A 993 -30.01 -6.86 10.91
N CYS A 994 -29.88 -5.55 11.14
CA CYS A 994 -29.40 -4.59 10.16
C CYS A 994 -27.89 -4.34 10.32
N GLU A 995 -27.47 -3.75 11.45
CA GLU A 995 -26.08 -3.41 11.75
C GLU A 995 -25.86 -3.16 13.25
N VAL A 996 -24.60 -3.15 13.70
CA VAL A 996 -24.24 -2.86 15.10
C VAL A 996 -22.95 -2.05 15.17
N ALA A 997 -22.89 -1.07 16.08
CA ALA A 997 -21.73 -0.23 16.30
C ALA A 997 -21.31 -0.21 17.79
N ALA A 998 -20.01 -0.29 18.07
CA ALA A 998 -19.43 -0.23 19.42
C ALA A 998 -19.25 1.23 19.89
N ARG A 999 -20.33 2.03 19.81
CA ARG A 999 -20.35 3.44 20.19
C ARG A 999 -21.78 3.88 20.54
N PRO A 1000 -21.93 5.03 21.23
CA PRO A 1000 -23.24 5.65 21.40
C PRO A 1000 -23.93 5.95 20.05
N GLY A 1001 -25.26 5.83 20.04
CA GLY A 1001 -26.11 6.30 18.94
C GLY A 1001 -26.05 7.82 18.77
N GLY A 1002 -26.30 8.30 17.55
CA GLY A 1002 -26.35 9.74 17.23
C GLY A 1002 -27.69 10.39 17.59
N ALA A 1003 -27.97 11.57 17.01
CA ALA A 1003 -29.22 12.30 17.24
C ALA A 1003 -29.48 12.56 18.74
N GLY A 1004 -30.67 12.22 19.24
CA GLY A 1004 -31.03 12.33 20.66
C GLY A 1004 -30.94 11.02 21.44
N VAL A 1005 -30.27 9.99 20.90
CA VAL A 1005 -30.23 8.65 21.52
C VAL A 1005 -29.56 8.69 22.90
N THR A 1006 -28.43 9.38 23.03
CA THR A 1006 -27.69 9.43 24.30
C THR A 1006 -28.50 10.12 25.39
N GLU A 1007 -29.15 11.24 25.06
CA GLU A 1007 -29.99 12.00 25.98
C GLU A 1007 -31.26 11.24 26.36
N ALA A 1008 -31.90 10.56 25.40
CA ALA A 1008 -33.07 9.71 25.65
C ALA A 1008 -32.71 8.52 26.55
N PHE A 1009 -31.62 7.81 26.26
CA PHE A 1009 -31.14 6.68 27.07
C PHE A 1009 -30.77 7.12 28.48
N ARG A 1010 -30.14 8.29 28.63
CA ARG A 1010 -29.85 8.89 29.93
C ARG A 1010 -31.13 9.19 30.70
N ALA A 1011 -32.18 9.67 30.04
CA ALA A 1011 -33.45 9.95 30.69
C ALA A 1011 -34.17 8.68 31.18
N THR A 1012 -34.12 7.57 30.43
CA THR A 1012 -34.85 6.33 30.80
C THR A 1012 -34.03 5.36 31.64
N ASN A 1013 -32.70 5.42 31.57
CA ASN A 1013 -31.82 4.47 32.27
C ASN A 1013 -30.86 5.13 33.27
N GLY A 1014 -30.73 6.45 33.23
CA GLY A 1014 -29.84 7.22 34.11
C GLY A 1014 -28.36 7.15 33.71
N ILE A 1015 -28.04 6.63 32.53
CA ILE A 1015 -26.65 6.41 32.07
C ILE A 1015 -26.37 7.28 30.85
N ASP A 1016 -25.32 8.09 30.89
CA ASP A 1016 -24.84 8.79 29.69
C ASP A 1016 -23.92 7.84 28.89
N LEU A 1017 -24.38 7.43 27.70
CA LEU A 1017 -23.68 6.46 26.85
C LEU A 1017 -22.27 6.93 26.48
N ARG A 1018 -22.04 8.24 26.35
CA ARG A 1018 -20.71 8.81 26.05
C ARG A 1018 -19.74 8.56 27.19
N HIS A 1019 -20.20 8.82 28.42
CA HIS A 1019 -19.42 8.62 29.64
C HIS A 1019 -19.15 7.14 29.87
N ALA A 1020 -20.17 6.29 29.69
CA ALA A 1020 -20.04 4.83 29.78
C ALA A 1020 -19.00 4.28 28.79
N LYS A 1021 -18.95 4.79 27.55
CA LYS A 1021 -17.94 4.38 26.56
C LYS A 1021 -16.53 4.77 26.99
N LEU A 1022 -16.34 5.99 27.50
CA LEU A 1022 -15.03 6.45 27.99
C LEU A 1022 -14.54 5.60 29.17
N LEU A 1023 -15.43 5.32 30.13
CA LEU A 1023 -15.15 4.47 31.29
C LEU A 1023 -14.75 3.06 30.86
N ALA A 1024 -15.48 2.45 29.93
CA ALA A 1024 -15.16 1.13 29.39
C ALA A 1024 -13.76 1.09 28.72
N ASP A 1025 -13.42 2.10 27.92
CA ASP A 1025 -12.12 2.16 27.23
C ASP A 1025 -10.94 2.24 28.20
N VAL A 1026 -11.12 2.91 29.33
CA VAL A 1026 -10.09 3.00 30.38
C VAL A 1026 -10.10 1.81 31.35
N GLY A 1027 -11.05 0.87 31.17
CA GLY A 1027 -11.19 -0.34 31.99
C GLY A 1027 -11.87 -0.11 33.33
N GLU A 1028 -12.68 0.95 33.44
CA GLU A 1028 -13.54 1.23 34.60
C GLU A 1028 -14.93 0.65 34.41
N ASP A 1029 -15.71 0.68 35.49
CA ASP A 1029 -17.13 0.33 35.46
C ASP A 1029 -17.92 1.31 34.58
N PRO A 1030 -18.49 0.88 33.43
CA PRO A 1030 -19.23 1.77 32.55
C PRO A 1030 -20.57 2.24 33.12
N LEU A 1031 -20.99 1.68 34.27
CA LEU A 1031 -22.18 2.11 35.02
C LEU A 1031 -21.84 3.14 36.12
N LEU A 1032 -20.57 3.53 36.28
CA LEU A 1032 -20.17 4.51 37.27
C LEU A 1032 -20.85 5.86 37.00
N GLY A 1033 -21.46 6.43 38.04
CA GLY A 1033 -22.19 7.70 37.93
C GLY A 1033 -23.60 7.59 37.36
N ARG A 1034 -24.15 6.38 37.24
CA ARG A 1034 -25.57 6.15 36.93
C ARG A 1034 -26.47 6.92 37.91
N ARG A 1035 -27.47 7.61 37.37
CA ARG A 1035 -28.47 8.40 38.11
C ARG A 1035 -29.83 7.69 38.11
N GLU A 1036 -30.77 8.22 38.88
CA GLU A 1036 -32.17 7.79 38.76
C GLU A 1036 -32.74 8.21 37.40
N PRO A 1037 -33.51 7.33 36.72
CA PRO A 1037 -34.27 7.69 35.53
C PRO A 1037 -35.20 8.87 35.78
N VAL A 1038 -35.35 9.73 34.78
CA VAL A 1038 -36.20 10.92 34.80
C VAL A 1038 -37.65 10.57 34.42
N ALA A 1039 -37.83 9.61 33.51
CA ALA A 1039 -39.15 9.17 33.05
C ALA A 1039 -39.10 7.73 32.51
N ALA A 1040 -40.26 7.07 32.42
CA ALA A 1040 -40.36 5.72 31.86
C ALA A 1040 -40.14 5.66 30.33
N HIS A 1041 -40.44 6.75 29.61
CA HIS A 1041 -40.31 6.81 28.15
C HIS A 1041 -39.59 8.08 27.70
N ALA A 1042 -38.83 7.95 26.62
CA ALA A 1042 -38.18 9.06 25.95
C ALA A 1042 -38.24 8.90 24.43
N GLY A 1043 -38.15 10.02 23.74
CA GLY A 1043 -38.09 10.07 22.29
C GLY A 1043 -37.42 11.33 21.82
N TRP A 1044 -36.98 11.34 20.57
CA TRP A 1044 -36.29 12.48 19.99
C TRP A 1044 -36.74 12.74 18.56
N THR A 1045 -36.59 13.98 18.12
CA THR A 1045 -36.81 14.41 16.73
C THR A 1045 -35.61 15.23 16.26
N VAL A 1046 -35.15 14.94 15.04
CA VAL A 1046 -34.12 15.70 14.32
C VAL A 1046 -34.72 16.32 13.07
N HIS A 1047 -34.44 17.61 12.85
CA HIS A 1047 -34.91 18.36 11.68
C HIS A 1047 -33.77 18.60 10.71
N TYR A 1048 -34.00 18.32 9.43
CA TYR A 1048 -33.03 18.45 8.35
C TYR A 1048 -33.39 19.62 7.43
N CYS A 1049 -32.44 20.08 6.63
CA CYS A 1049 -32.66 21.14 5.65
C CYS A 1049 -31.98 20.84 4.30
N GLY A 1050 -32.46 21.48 3.23
CA GLY A 1050 -31.91 21.35 1.88
C GLY A 1050 -30.60 22.11 1.65
N GLY A 1051 -30.08 22.79 2.68
CA GLY A 1051 -28.88 23.62 2.60
C GLY A 1051 -29.15 25.05 2.10
N GLY A 1052 -28.15 25.91 2.24
CA GLY A 1052 -28.23 27.33 1.90
C GLY A 1052 -28.20 28.22 3.13
N ARG A 1053 -28.69 29.46 3.03
CA ARG A 1053 -28.75 30.39 4.16
C ARG A 1053 -29.99 30.13 4.99
N LEU A 1054 -29.85 29.92 6.30
CA LEU A 1054 -30.98 29.74 7.22
C LEU A 1054 -31.73 31.07 7.38
N LEU A 1055 -32.94 31.16 6.83
CA LEU A 1055 -33.76 32.39 6.83
C LEU A 1055 -34.72 32.47 8.01
N GLU A 1056 -35.25 31.33 8.45
CA GLU A 1056 -36.21 31.23 9.55
C GLU A 1056 -35.96 29.93 10.33
N TYR A 1057 -35.99 30.04 11.65
CA TYR A 1057 -36.01 28.90 12.57
C TYR A 1057 -36.97 29.23 13.72
N ASP A 1058 -38.04 28.45 13.85
CA ASP A 1058 -39.01 28.57 14.94
C ASP A 1058 -39.34 27.19 15.51
N ASP A 1059 -39.06 27.00 16.80
CA ASP A 1059 -39.40 25.80 17.56
C ASP A 1059 -40.20 26.12 18.84
N SER A 1060 -40.80 27.31 18.91
CA SER A 1060 -41.56 27.80 20.06
C SER A 1060 -42.71 26.87 20.48
N ALA A 1061 -43.30 26.14 19.52
CA ALA A 1061 -44.36 25.17 19.76
C ALA A 1061 -43.93 23.98 20.65
N VAL A 1062 -42.62 23.68 20.72
CA VAL A 1062 -42.11 22.50 21.44
C VAL A 1062 -40.99 22.79 22.43
N ALA A 1063 -40.29 23.93 22.30
CA ALA A 1063 -39.20 24.30 23.19
C ALA A 1063 -39.55 24.23 24.69
N PRO A 1064 -40.75 24.64 25.16
CA PRO A 1064 -41.13 24.54 26.57
C PRO A 1064 -41.25 23.10 27.10
N TYR A 1065 -41.43 22.12 26.22
CA TYR A 1065 -41.65 20.71 26.57
C TYR A 1065 -40.39 19.85 26.36
N ALA A 1066 -39.34 20.40 25.76
CA ALA A 1066 -38.13 19.65 25.45
C ALA A 1066 -37.28 19.44 26.70
N HIS A 1067 -37.01 18.17 27.03
CA HIS A 1067 -36.07 17.78 28.08
C HIS A 1067 -34.62 18.12 27.70
N PHE A 1068 -34.30 17.97 26.41
CA PHE A 1068 -33.05 18.44 25.82
C PHE A 1068 -33.33 19.10 24.48
N ARG A 1069 -32.60 20.17 24.20
CA ARG A 1069 -32.72 21.00 23.00
C ARG A 1069 -31.35 21.41 22.52
N SER A 1070 -31.02 21.07 21.28
CA SER A 1070 -29.80 21.50 20.59
C SER A 1070 -30.15 22.07 19.22
N VAL A 1071 -29.62 23.26 18.92
CA VAL A 1071 -29.80 23.94 17.63
C VAL A 1071 -28.42 24.31 17.11
N GLN A 1072 -28.07 23.76 15.95
CA GLN A 1072 -26.71 23.78 15.40
C GLN A 1072 -26.43 25.00 14.51
N ALA A 1073 -27.45 25.83 14.23
CA ALA A 1073 -27.34 27.01 13.38
C ALA A 1073 -28.23 28.17 13.86
N ARG A 1074 -27.84 29.40 13.54
CA ARG A 1074 -28.62 30.62 13.79
C ARG A 1074 -29.17 31.17 12.49
N VAL A 1075 -30.30 31.88 12.58
CA VAL A 1075 -30.84 32.62 11.44
C VAL A 1075 -29.75 33.56 10.90
N GLY A 1076 -29.48 33.45 9.59
CA GLY A 1076 -28.40 34.13 8.89
C GLY A 1076 -27.18 33.25 8.56
N ASP A 1077 -27.00 32.12 9.23
CA ASP A 1077 -25.89 31.18 9.00
C ASP A 1077 -26.08 30.39 7.70
N THR A 1078 -24.98 30.03 7.03
CA THR A 1078 -25.00 29.06 5.94
C THR A 1078 -25.01 27.65 6.51
N VAL A 1079 -26.07 26.90 6.24
CA VAL A 1079 -26.22 25.51 6.65
C VAL A 1079 -25.98 24.57 5.46
N PRO A 1080 -25.22 23.48 5.64
CA PRO A 1080 -25.02 22.50 4.57
C PRO A 1080 -26.31 21.73 4.29
N ALA A 1081 -26.47 21.28 3.05
CA ALA A 1081 -27.55 20.36 2.71
C ALA A 1081 -27.42 19.06 3.52
N SER A 1082 -28.53 18.59 4.07
CA SER A 1082 -28.54 17.39 4.89
C SER A 1082 -28.24 16.15 4.05
N SER A 1083 -27.05 15.59 4.24
CA SER A 1083 -26.51 14.49 3.43
C SER A 1083 -26.37 13.19 4.22
N PHE A 1084 -26.44 13.24 5.56
CA PHE A 1084 -26.44 12.08 6.45
C PHE A 1084 -27.11 12.41 7.80
N SER A 1085 -27.40 11.42 8.63
CA SER A 1085 -28.20 11.62 9.86
C SER A 1085 -27.59 12.56 10.90
N GLY A 1086 -26.29 12.87 10.80
CA GLY A 1086 -25.59 13.79 11.71
C GLY A 1086 -25.65 15.27 11.33
N THR A 1087 -26.26 15.65 10.20
CA THR A 1087 -26.34 17.06 9.74
C THR A 1087 -27.65 17.75 10.12
N GLY A 1088 -28.33 17.28 11.16
CA GLY A 1088 -29.57 17.90 11.63
C GLY A 1088 -29.33 19.35 12.07
N VAL A 1089 -30.25 20.24 11.71
CA VAL A 1089 -30.26 21.65 12.14
C VAL A 1089 -30.64 21.77 13.61
N SER A 1090 -31.56 20.92 14.06
CA SER A 1090 -31.95 20.84 15.47
C SER A 1090 -32.24 19.43 15.92
N THR A 1091 -32.06 19.19 17.22
CA THR A 1091 -32.41 17.96 17.92
C THR A 1091 -33.19 18.31 19.18
N HIS A 1092 -34.35 17.69 19.36
CA HIS A 1092 -35.19 17.83 20.54
C HIS A 1092 -35.45 16.46 21.14
N VAL A 1093 -35.36 16.36 22.46
CA VAL A 1093 -35.64 15.12 23.21
C VAL A 1093 -36.78 15.42 24.18
N PHE A 1094 -37.76 14.53 24.21
CA PHE A 1094 -38.94 14.59 25.05
C PHE A 1094 -38.97 13.37 25.97
N VAL A 1095 -39.47 13.56 27.19
CA VAL A 1095 -39.57 12.52 28.21
C VAL A 1095 -40.96 12.57 28.84
N HIS A 1096 -41.56 11.41 29.10
CA HIS A 1096 -42.85 11.32 29.78
C HIS A 1096 -43.07 9.91 30.34
N ASP A 1097 -43.85 9.77 31.41
CA ASP A 1097 -44.24 8.45 31.95
C ASP A 1097 -45.35 7.75 31.15
N SER A 1098 -45.84 8.38 30.07
CA SER A 1098 -46.94 7.88 29.25
C SER A 1098 -46.48 7.90 27.80
N HIS A 1099 -46.43 6.71 27.19
CA HIS A 1099 -46.07 6.55 25.78
C HIS A 1099 -47.00 7.35 24.85
N THR A 1100 -48.29 7.46 25.19
CA THR A 1100 -49.27 8.22 24.39
C THR A 1100 -48.94 9.71 24.36
N GLU A 1101 -48.56 10.29 25.49
CA GLU A 1101 -48.21 11.72 25.54
C GLU A 1101 -46.86 11.99 24.89
N LEU A 1102 -45.90 11.06 25.02
CA LEU A 1102 -44.64 11.13 24.28
C LEU A 1102 -44.88 11.15 22.76
N SER A 1103 -45.72 10.25 22.23
CA SER A 1103 -46.07 10.22 20.81
C SER A 1103 -46.76 11.52 20.37
N ARG A 1104 -47.57 12.15 21.24
CA ARG A 1104 -48.19 13.47 20.97
C ARG A 1104 -47.12 14.56 20.82
N LEU A 1105 -46.11 14.60 21.70
CA LEU A 1105 -45.03 15.57 21.66
C LEU A 1105 -44.13 15.39 20.43
N LEU A 1106 -43.79 14.16 20.06
CA LEU A 1106 -43.02 13.88 18.83
C LEU A 1106 -43.80 14.30 17.58
N SER A 1107 -45.09 13.96 17.51
CA SER A 1107 -45.99 14.43 16.46
C SER A 1107 -46.08 15.96 16.36
N LEU A 1108 -46.04 16.65 17.51
CA LEU A 1108 -46.00 18.11 17.56
C LEU A 1108 -44.65 18.63 17.06
N ALA A 1109 -43.54 18.01 17.43
CA ALA A 1109 -42.20 18.40 16.96
C ALA A 1109 -42.01 18.22 15.46
N GLU A 1110 -42.55 17.13 14.86
CA GLU A 1110 -42.48 16.94 13.41
C GLU A 1110 -43.22 18.02 12.61
N ARG A 1111 -44.31 18.57 13.15
CA ARG A 1111 -45.18 19.53 12.44
C ARG A 1111 -44.97 20.99 12.86
N GLY A 1112 -44.56 21.21 14.09
CA GLY A 1112 -44.53 22.51 14.75
C GLY A 1112 -43.19 23.23 14.69
N ILE A 1113 -42.12 22.56 14.27
CA ILE A 1113 -40.82 23.21 14.05
C ILE A 1113 -40.70 23.64 12.59
N ARG A 1114 -40.44 24.93 12.38
CA ARG A 1114 -40.26 25.52 11.06
C ARG A 1114 -38.79 25.81 10.80
N VAL A 1115 -38.28 25.31 9.67
CA VAL A 1115 -36.92 25.55 9.17
C VAL A 1115 -37.03 26.01 7.72
N VAL A 1116 -36.58 27.24 7.42
CA VAL A 1116 -36.62 27.81 6.06
C VAL A 1116 -35.21 28.19 5.62
N THR A 1117 -34.80 27.71 4.45
CA THR A 1117 -33.50 28.04 3.83
C THR A 1117 -33.67 28.76 2.49
N GLY A 1118 -32.74 29.67 2.17
CA GLY A 1118 -32.63 30.37 0.89
C GLY A 1118 -31.29 30.13 0.19
N PRO A 1119 -31.09 30.61 -1.05
CA PRO A 1119 -29.80 30.50 -1.75
C PRO A 1119 -28.66 31.16 -0.96
N ALA A 1120 -27.46 30.59 -1.03
CA ALA A 1120 -26.26 31.19 -0.44
C ALA A 1120 -25.78 32.35 -1.34
N ASP A 1121 -25.48 33.51 -0.76
CA ASP A 1121 -24.97 34.67 -1.52
C ASP A 1121 -23.64 34.30 -2.21
N GLU A 1122 -23.55 34.50 -3.54
CA GLU A 1122 -22.30 34.35 -4.31
C GLU A 1122 -21.34 35.48 -3.91
N GLY A 1123 -20.44 35.21 -2.96
CA GLY A 1123 -19.42 36.13 -2.46
C GLY A 1123 -18.02 35.76 -2.89
#